data_AF-A0A6A5F9U0-F1
#
_entry.id   AF-A0A6A5F9U0-F1
#
_cell.length_a   1.000
_cell.length_b   1.000
_cell.length_c   1.000
_cell.angle_alpha   90.00
_cell.angle_beta   90.00
_cell.angle_gamma   90.00
#
_symmetry.space_group_name_H-M   'P 1'
#
loop_
_entity.id
_entity.type
_entity.pdbx_description
1 polymer ?
#
loop_
_entity_poly.entity_id
_entity_poly.type
_entity_poly.pdbx_seq_one_letter_code
_entity_poly.pdbx_strand_id
1 'polypeptide(L)'
;MDPSLNGNPATPKPSPSSPTILRPGLSSSSSSSTTAAPTSERPKPKLTMPKPLTTPSPSPGLSSRSSSLSTPPASPLRQPIRSPSQVGRSQLNAASTQTRPTGSTAAGAAAMAPQPPPTPEPEPEEVSLEDWEERAKAGDAKAQIKMGLYFLALAEEREEELNNCTAVTWLVQAAKQGRKDAVKQLQQCLASRKGITLENFEEVKKLCTETRFERGVRKAALLMYWKLNPERKKSVAVAEMLENVEHVHAEPGKPVSPGPLNSSAKKQRRVLENMVTSGAGCHVGLDDFVEMTKKYAQVVKNPDELPLHQKMLKFPLFALLEIKEHLIDWASRAGMQWLSALIPTHHVNALIFFFIISNLTIEFFIFLIPLLVFYLSFFSMVICTLRVFQNSKAWENFRALTDLLTHFEPGLDLEQAETNFGWTHLEPYLYFLLSVIFVVFSFPVADKSWIPCSELAAVALFFTVTAFLSLQATAQLFARRALLTEVLSGACSLTHLLPDSLPWFLRVFGMTFITVPLGDMVALNLGVPCLLYGHLFYLLFRMAQLRGYKGSYLCLVPYLVCFTWCELSLVFLNNATAIGLIRTCVGYFLFLFALPILSLGMAAMLIIQLLQWFLALEVTKMVVTLTICFVPVVLRLWTRFSLNPIVVFRSLSRSSIVKLILVWLSAVVLFCWMYVYRSEGMKVYNSTLTWPEYSSLCGPLAWKEANMAQTQILCSHLEGHRVTWTGRFKYVRVTEIENGPQSVVNLLPVFMGNWMRCLYGEPYPLCEEVKNVTDEPQPLPAPAPPPEDPLCKLKKLAKHECHIKRFDRYKFEVTMGMPLERKTKNGTIIEDEDATKDIVLRASNEFKSMLLYLKTGSLVEFSTILEGHLGSKWPVFELKAIHCMSCGDARLPSSRQYKIEHAWRRTAQSALQFGFDFFFNPFLTAQLEQHSETEVETGTHEEG
;
A
#
# COMPACT_ATOMS: atom_id res chain seq x y z
N MET A 1 24.39 31.49 -56.91
CA MET A 1 24.00 32.21 -58.13
C MET A 1 24.08 31.23 -59.27
N ASP A 2 22.95 30.93 -59.89
CA ASP A 2 22.89 30.45 -61.28
C ASP A 2 23.06 31.68 -62.21
N PRO A 3 23.49 31.54 -63.49
CA PRO A 3 23.09 30.44 -64.36
C PRO A 3 24.07 29.91 -65.45
N SER A 4 23.81 28.65 -65.88
CA SER A 4 23.78 28.15 -67.28
C SER A 4 24.91 28.42 -68.31
N LEU A 5 25.37 27.36 -69.01
CA LEU A 5 24.95 27.03 -70.41
C LEU A 5 25.68 25.83 -71.10
N ASN A 6 24.92 25.08 -71.92
CA ASN A 6 25.27 24.28 -73.13
C ASN A 6 26.20 23.04 -73.08
N GLY A 7 25.83 21.98 -73.85
CA GLY A 7 26.60 20.72 -73.93
C GLY A 7 26.17 19.58 -74.90
N ASN A 8 25.41 19.83 -75.98
CA ASN A 8 25.12 18.89 -77.11
C ASN A 8 24.21 17.63 -76.89
N PRO A 9 23.69 16.98 -77.97
CA PRO A 9 22.39 16.26 -77.93
C PRO A 9 22.35 14.81 -78.48
N ALA A 10 21.24 14.09 -78.18
CA ALA A 10 20.76 12.94 -78.96
C ALA A 10 19.23 12.72 -78.79
N THR A 11 18.53 12.31 -79.86
CA THR A 11 17.09 11.92 -79.95
C THR A 11 16.93 10.90 -81.12
N PRO A 12 15.79 10.17 -81.36
CA PRO A 12 14.42 10.35 -80.83
C PRO A 12 13.65 9.04 -80.43
N LYS A 13 12.32 9.22 -80.25
CA LYS A 13 11.13 8.33 -80.12
C LYS A 13 11.11 7.02 -80.99
N PRO A 14 10.13 6.06 -80.87
CA PRO A 14 8.80 6.10 -80.19
C PRO A 14 8.33 4.81 -79.42
N SER A 15 7.09 4.82 -78.93
CA SER A 15 6.23 3.67 -78.54
C SER A 15 5.44 3.14 -79.77
N PRO A 16 4.87 1.89 -79.84
CA PRO A 16 3.82 1.36 -78.93
C PRO A 16 3.62 -0.20 -78.81
N SER A 17 2.55 -0.60 -78.09
CA SER A 17 1.69 -1.82 -78.26
C SER A 17 2.13 -3.24 -77.80
N SER A 18 1.12 -4.07 -77.45
CA SER A 18 1.18 -5.41 -76.83
C SER A 18 0.85 -6.56 -77.82
N PRO A 19 0.94 -7.85 -77.42
CA PRO A 19 -0.31 -8.61 -77.21
C PRO A 19 -0.33 -9.76 -76.15
N THR A 20 -1.44 -9.80 -75.41
CA THR A 20 -2.41 -10.92 -75.22
C THR A 20 -1.98 -12.34 -74.82
N ILE A 21 -2.65 -12.85 -73.74
CA ILE A 21 -3.21 -14.21 -73.46
C ILE A 21 -3.32 -14.36 -71.91
N LEU A 22 -4.37 -14.89 -71.25
CA LEU A 22 -5.67 -15.47 -71.68
C LEU A 22 -6.83 -14.98 -70.75
N ARG A 23 -7.79 -15.85 -70.41
CA ARG A 23 -8.99 -15.69 -69.53
C ARG A 23 -9.53 -17.11 -69.19
N PRO A 24 -10.71 -17.35 -68.56
CA PRO A 24 -11.74 -16.46 -67.96
C PRO A 24 -12.01 -16.77 -66.45
N GLY A 25 -12.91 -16.08 -65.73
CA GLY A 25 -13.60 -14.80 -66.01
C GLY A 25 -14.94 -14.61 -65.26
N LEU A 26 -15.39 -13.34 -65.18
CA LEU A 26 -16.77 -12.84 -64.94
C LEU A 26 -17.42 -13.14 -63.55
N SER A 27 -18.38 -12.35 -63.02
CA SER A 27 -19.13 -11.14 -63.47
C SER A 27 -19.78 -10.46 -62.23
N SER A 28 -20.21 -9.18 -62.18
CA SER A 28 -20.13 -8.00 -63.08
C SER A 28 -20.62 -6.72 -62.35
N SER A 29 -20.50 -5.53 -63.00
CA SER A 29 -21.42 -4.35 -62.92
C SER A 29 -21.80 -3.75 -61.53
N SER A 30 -21.24 -2.60 -61.10
CA SER A 30 -21.62 -1.19 -61.45
C SER A 30 -22.90 -0.66 -60.75
N SER A 31 -23.08 0.61 -60.32
CA SER A 31 -22.26 1.86 -60.35
C SER A 31 -22.89 2.93 -59.40
N SER A 32 -22.25 4.12 -59.26
CA SER A 32 -22.81 5.48 -59.01
C SER A 32 -24.22 5.69 -58.37
N SER A 33 -24.48 6.67 -57.49
CA SER A 33 -23.69 7.74 -56.84
C SER A 33 -24.56 8.57 -55.87
N THR A 34 -23.96 9.50 -55.12
CA THR A 34 -24.54 10.77 -54.58
C THR A 34 -25.61 10.79 -53.46
N THR A 35 -25.34 11.66 -52.46
CA THR A 35 -26.25 12.43 -51.57
C THR A 35 -27.12 11.78 -50.46
N ALA A 36 -27.05 12.44 -49.29
CA ALA A 36 -28.10 12.70 -48.30
C ALA A 36 -28.62 11.55 -47.40
N ALA A 37 -29.17 11.99 -46.25
CA ALA A 37 -29.85 11.21 -45.20
C ALA A 37 -31.30 11.78 -45.04
N PRO A 38 -32.20 11.30 -44.15
CA PRO A 38 -32.03 10.31 -43.07
C PRO A 38 -33.22 9.32 -42.90
N THR A 39 -33.35 8.74 -41.69
CA THR A 39 -34.56 8.23 -40.99
C THR A 39 -35.21 6.85 -41.28
N SER A 40 -35.36 6.12 -40.15
CA SER A 40 -36.45 5.21 -39.70
C SER A 40 -36.53 3.69 -40.03
N GLU A 41 -36.71 2.96 -38.92
CA GLU A 41 -37.58 1.78 -38.70
C GLU A 41 -37.21 0.32 -39.09
N ARG A 42 -38.07 -0.58 -38.57
CA ARG A 42 -37.98 -2.06 -38.36
C ARG A 42 -38.93 -2.78 -39.37
N PRO A 43 -39.14 -4.13 -39.38
CA PRO A 43 -38.52 -5.26 -38.64
C PRO A 43 -38.13 -6.49 -39.52
N LYS A 44 -37.85 -7.66 -38.89
CA LYS A 44 -37.60 -8.98 -39.54
C LYS A 44 -38.71 -10.02 -39.27
N PRO A 45 -38.96 -10.97 -40.20
CA PRO A 45 -39.63 -12.26 -39.93
C PRO A 45 -38.74 -13.52 -40.21
N LYS A 46 -39.35 -14.72 -40.20
CA LYS A 46 -38.75 -16.10 -40.24
C LYS A 46 -39.01 -16.80 -41.61
N LEU A 47 -38.78 -18.10 -41.93
CA LEU A 47 -38.52 -19.40 -41.23
C LEU A 47 -37.34 -20.16 -41.95
N THR A 48 -37.15 -21.48 -42.16
CA THR A 48 -37.92 -22.75 -42.08
C THR A 48 -36.96 -23.97 -41.88
N MET A 49 -37.41 -25.23 -42.09
CA MET A 49 -36.67 -26.52 -42.08
C MET A 49 -37.19 -27.43 -43.23
N PRO A 50 -36.61 -28.64 -43.50
CA PRO A 50 -37.27 -29.88 -43.03
C PRO A 50 -36.35 -31.07 -42.63
N LYS A 51 -36.94 -32.14 -42.05
CA LYS A 51 -36.30 -33.38 -41.54
C LYS A 51 -37.20 -34.62 -41.79
N PRO A 52 -36.66 -35.86 -41.90
CA PRO A 52 -36.67 -36.84 -40.77
C PRO A 52 -35.37 -37.71 -40.79
N LEU A 53 -35.16 -38.97 -40.34
CA LEU A 53 -35.76 -40.06 -39.50
C LEU A 53 -34.51 -40.91 -38.98
N THR A 54 -34.44 -42.11 -38.36
CA THR A 54 -35.34 -43.17 -37.81
C THR A 54 -34.73 -43.77 -36.49
N THR A 55 -34.65 -45.11 -36.31
CA THR A 55 -34.53 -45.90 -35.06
C THR A 55 -34.26 -47.40 -35.40
N PRO A 56 -34.11 -48.43 -34.50
CA PRO A 56 -34.63 -48.57 -33.10
C PRO A 56 -33.84 -49.35 -31.99
N SER A 57 -34.16 -49.04 -30.71
CA SER A 57 -34.28 -49.92 -29.49
C SER A 57 -33.08 -50.75 -28.93
N PRO A 58 -33.12 -51.27 -27.67
CA PRO A 58 -34.06 -51.11 -26.53
C PRO A 58 -33.42 -50.62 -25.18
N SER A 59 -34.16 -50.69 -24.06
CA SER A 59 -33.87 -50.22 -22.67
C SER A 59 -33.75 -51.39 -21.65
N PRO A 60 -33.58 -51.25 -20.29
CA PRO A 60 -33.66 -50.10 -19.34
C PRO A 60 -32.38 -49.91 -18.45
N GLY A 61 -32.31 -49.27 -17.26
CA GLY A 61 -33.35 -48.75 -16.33
C GLY A 61 -32.86 -47.88 -15.13
N LEU A 62 -33.44 -48.09 -13.93
CA LEU A 62 -33.34 -47.29 -12.68
C LEU A 62 -31.98 -47.45 -11.93
N SER A 63 -31.39 -46.45 -11.25
CA SER A 63 -31.98 -45.57 -10.21
C SER A 63 -31.01 -44.46 -9.74
N SER A 64 -31.50 -43.25 -9.45
CA SER A 64 -30.89 -42.28 -8.51
C SER A 64 -31.88 -41.16 -8.13
N ARG A 65 -31.69 -40.53 -6.96
CA ARG A 65 -32.63 -39.60 -6.32
C ARG A 65 -32.09 -38.16 -6.35
N SER A 66 -32.85 -37.21 -6.89
CA SER A 66 -32.43 -35.81 -7.09
C SER A 66 -33.13 -34.82 -6.16
N SER A 67 -32.37 -33.86 -5.63
CA SER A 67 -32.90 -32.66 -4.97
C SER A 67 -31.89 -31.51 -5.07
N SER A 68 -32.09 -30.61 -6.02
CA SER A 68 -31.32 -29.38 -6.21
C SER A 68 -32.16 -28.17 -5.82
N LEU A 69 -31.51 -27.11 -5.31
CA LEU A 69 -32.13 -25.79 -5.14
C LEU A 69 -31.11 -24.68 -5.39
N SER A 70 -31.60 -23.50 -5.78
CA SER A 70 -30.83 -22.52 -6.57
C SER A 70 -30.97 -21.08 -6.07
N THR A 71 -30.03 -20.23 -6.47
CA THR A 71 -30.02 -18.77 -6.28
C THR A 71 -31.11 -18.05 -7.09
N PRO A 72 -31.68 -16.93 -6.57
CA PRO A 72 -32.28 -15.90 -7.43
C PRO A 72 -32.04 -14.43 -6.99
N PRO A 73 -32.11 -13.44 -7.92
CA PRO A 73 -32.15 -12.00 -7.59
C PRO A 73 -33.42 -11.23 -8.07
N ALA A 74 -33.80 -10.20 -7.29
CA ALA A 74 -34.47 -8.92 -7.63
C ALA A 74 -35.78 -8.78 -8.49
N SER A 75 -36.88 -8.36 -7.82
CA SER A 75 -37.88 -7.30 -8.22
C SER A 75 -38.84 -7.54 -9.43
N PRO A 76 -39.95 -6.76 -9.68
CA PRO A 76 -40.38 -5.45 -9.10
C PRO A 76 -41.91 -5.21 -8.80
N LEU A 77 -42.25 -3.95 -8.37
CA LEU A 77 -43.51 -3.16 -8.58
C LEU A 77 -44.84 -3.43 -7.81
N ARG A 78 -45.15 -2.63 -6.75
CA ARG A 78 -46.12 -1.48 -6.74
C ARG A 78 -46.29 -0.82 -5.35
N GLN A 79 -46.87 0.40 -5.32
CA GLN A 79 -47.24 1.28 -4.18
C GLN A 79 -48.74 1.08 -3.78
N PRO A 80 -49.27 1.50 -2.59
CA PRO A 80 -49.24 2.91 -2.12
C PRO A 80 -49.41 3.28 -0.60
N ILE A 81 -49.09 4.54 -0.29
CA ILE A 81 -49.76 5.50 0.65
C ILE A 81 -49.76 5.29 2.20
N ARG A 82 -49.40 6.41 2.88
CA ARG A 82 -49.67 6.88 4.27
C ARG A 82 -48.87 6.34 5.48
N SER A 83 -48.82 7.24 6.46
CA SER A 83 -48.21 7.16 7.80
C SER A 83 -49.17 6.59 8.86
N PRO A 84 -48.67 6.31 10.07
CA PRO A 84 -49.30 6.94 11.23
C PRO A 84 -48.31 7.51 12.27
N SER A 85 -48.88 8.18 13.26
CA SER A 85 -48.21 8.75 14.44
C SER A 85 -48.88 8.24 15.74
N GLN A 86 -48.28 8.60 16.88
CA GLN A 86 -48.86 8.62 18.23
C GLN A 86 -49.12 7.31 19.03
N VAL A 87 -48.59 7.35 20.26
CA VAL A 87 -49.24 7.01 21.55
C VAL A 87 -49.76 5.58 21.80
N GLY A 88 -49.18 4.95 22.81
CA GLY A 88 -49.83 3.94 23.67
C GLY A 88 -49.47 4.21 25.13
N ARG A 89 -50.46 4.37 26.01
CA ARG A 89 -50.28 4.67 27.44
C ARG A 89 -50.62 3.43 28.27
N SER A 90 -49.91 3.26 29.38
CA SER A 90 -50.08 2.24 30.44
C SER A 90 -51.53 2.00 30.91
N GLN A 91 -51.82 0.80 31.47
CA GLN A 91 -52.70 0.62 32.64
C GLN A 91 -52.67 -0.85 33.18
N LEU A 92 -52.82 -1.02 34.51
CA LEU A 92 -53.37 -2.20 35.25
C LEU A 92 -52.63 -3.58 35.23
N ASN A 93 -52.61 -4.40 36.31
CA ASN A 93 -52.80 -4.13 37.76
C ASN A 93 -52.35 -5.30 38.69
N ALA A 94 -52.20 -5.01 39.99
CA ALA A 94 -52.25 -5.93 41.16
C ALA A 94 -51.17 -7.05 41.30
N ALA A 95 -50.89 -7.63 42.47
CA ALA A 95 -51.50 -7.52 43.82
C ALA A 95 -50.44 -7.52 44.95
N SER A 96 -50.86 -7.34 46.21
CA SER A 96 -50.00 -7.19 47.40
C SER A 96 -50.28 -8.22 48.51
N THR A 97 -49.26 -8.60 49.30
CA THR A 97 -49.39 -8.96 50.73
C THR A 97 -48.03 -9.03 51.48
N GLN A 98 -48.09 -9.15 52.80
CA GLN A 98 -46.98 -9.27 53.78
C GLN A 98 -46.47 -10.74 53.84
N THR A 99 -45.37 -11.17 54.50
CA THR A 99 -44.93 -10.91 55.90
C THR A 99 -43.46 -11.38 56.15
N ARG A 100 -42.87 -11.00 57.30
CA ARG A 100 -41.63 -11.53 57.94
C ARG A 100 -41.79 -13.01 58.43
N PRO A 101 -40.75 -13.77 58.93
CA PRO A 101 -39.54 -13.33 59.67
C PRO A 101 -38.20 -14.12 59.50
N THR A 102 -37.16 -13.74 60.28
CA THR A 102 -35.95 -14.52 60.75
C THR A 102 -34.96 -15.16 59.74
N GLY A 103 -33.63 -15.16 59.96
CA GLY A 103 -32.79 -14.43 60.95
C GLY A 103 -31.37 -15.00 61.17
N SER A 104 -30.39 -14.13 61.52
CA SER A 104 -29.05 -14.44 62.09
C SER A 104 -27.99 -15.13 61.16
N THR A 105 -26.66 -15.00 61.32
CA THR A 105 -25.80 -14.19 62.24
C THR A 105 -24.39 -13.93 61.67
N ALA A 106 -23.71 -12.89 62.18
CA ALA A 106 -22.25 -12.77 62.41
C ALA A 106 -21.26 -12.78 61.22
N ALA A 107 -20.09 -12.11 61.28
CA ALA A 107 -19.62 -10.98 62.10
C ALA A 107 -18.31 -10.41 61.50
N GLY A 108 -17.87 -9.21 61.93
CA GLY A 108 -16.50 -8.72 61.68
C GLY A 108 -16.38 -7.26 61.24
N ALA A 109 -16.61 -6.31 62.15
CA ALA A 109 -16.33 -4.88 61.94
C ALA A 109 -15.50 -4.32 63.11
N ALA A 110 -14.52 -3.48 62.80
CA ALA A 110 -13.70 -2.75 63.78
C ALA A 110 -13.87 -1.24 63.55
N ALA A 111 -13.84 -0.45 64.62
CA ALA A 111 -14.36 0.90 64.65
C ALA A 111 -13.51 1.95 63.88
N MET A 112 -14.21 2.95 63.34
CA MET A 112 -13.68 4.30 63.12
C MET A 112 -14.51 5.26 63.97
N ALA A 113 -13.91 6.33 64.49
CA ALA A 113 -14.53 7.19 65.51
C ALA A 113 -15.76 7.97 64.99
N PRO A 114 -16.73 8.33 65.85
CA PRO A 114 -17.83 9.20 65.48
C PRO A 114 -17.33 10.58 65.04
N GLN A 115 -17.84 11.09 63.92
CA GLN A 115 -17.77 12.52 63.64
C GLN A 115 -18.67 13.29 64.62
N PRO A 116 -18.33 14.54 64.98
CA PRO A 116 -19.27 15.41 65.70
C PRO A 116 -20.56 15.57 64.89
N PRO A 117 -21.72 15.80 65.55
CA PRO A 117 -22.97 16.05 64.84
C PRO A 117 -22.81 17.25 63.90
N PRO A 118 -23.50 17.27 62.74
CA PRO A 118 -23.51 18.43 61.89
C PRO A 118 -24.03 19.63 62.69
N THR A 119 -23.26 20.72 62.70
CA THR A 119 -23.76 22.04 63.11
C THR A 119 -25.05 22.28 62.32
N PRO A 120 -26.17 22.69 62.95
CA PRO A 120 -27.39 22.97 62.20
C PRO A 120 -27.07 24.03 61.14
N GLU A 121 -27.48 23.76 59.89
CA GLU A 121 -27.53 24.82 58.88
C GLU A 121 -28.40 25.96 59.45
N PRO A 122 -28.04 27.24 59.26
CA PRO A 122 -28.93 28.33 59.63
C PRO A 122 -30.26 28.12 58.92
N GLU A 123 -31.36 28.32 59.65
CA GLU A 123 -32.70 28.16 59.10
C GLU A 123 -32.84 28.99 57.82
N PRO A 124 -33.54 28.48 56.78
CA PRO A 124 -33.71 29.23 55.56
C PRO A 124 -34.55 30.47 55.85
N GLU A 125 -33.88 31.62 55.95
CA GLU A 125 -34.51 32.94 55.85
C GLU A 125 -35.55 32.89 54.72
N GLU A 126 -36.74 33.45 54.94
CA GLU A 126 -37.81 33.50 53.94
C GLU A 126 -37.47 34.55 52.86
N VAL A 127 -36.36 34.31 52.14
CA VAL A 127 -35.79 35.28 51.21
C VAL A 127 -36.80 35.57 50.11
N SER A 128 -37.14 36.84 49.97
CA SER A 128 -38.34 37.30 49.26
C SER A 128 -38.30 36.97 47.77
N LEU A 129 -39.45 37.07 47.10
CA LEU A 129 -39.49 36.90 45.64
C LEU A 129 -38.67 37.99 44.93
N GLU A 130 -38.67 39.21 45.47
CA GLU A 130 -37.82 40.31 44.99
C GLU A 130 -36.33 39.97 45.16
N ASP A 131 -35.89 39.42 46.30
CA ASP A 131 -34.51 38.95 46.50
C ASP A 131 -34.12 37.80 45.55
N TRP A 132 -35.06 36.91 45.20
CA TRP A 132 -34.82 35.88 44.18
C TRP A 132 -34.71 36.51 42.78
N GLU A 133 -35.49 37.54 42.47
CA GLU A 133 -35.39 38.25 41.20
C GLU A 133 -34.09 39.07 41.09
N GLU A 134 -33.68 39.79 42.15
CA GLU A 134 -32.41 40.52 42.19
C GLU A 134 -31.22 39.59 42.03
N ARG A 135 -31.19 38.44 42.74
CA ARG A 135 -30.12 37.45 42.57
C ARG A 135 -30.15 36.80 41.20
N ALA A 136 -31.33 36.60 40.59
CA ALA A 136 -31.43 36.10 39.22
C ALA A 136 -30.90 37.10 38.19
N LYS A 137 -31.20 38.40 38.36
CA LYS A 137 -30.64 39.53 37.58
C LYS A 137 -29.12 39.66 37.78
N ALA A 138 -28.62 39.47 39.00
CA ALA A 138 -27.19 39.46 39.33
C ALA A 138 -26.44 38.22 38.82
N GLY A 139 -27.16 37.22 38.28
CA GLY A 139 -26.59 36.06 37.61
C GLY A 139 -26.53 34.76 38.43
N ASP A 140 -27.13 34.67 39.62
CA ASP A 140 -27.16 33.40 40.36
C ASP A 140 -28.00 32.35 39.62
N ALA A 141 -27.33 31.30 39.16
CA ALA A 141 -27.96 30.18 38.46
C ALA A 141 -28.95 29.37 39.33
N LYS A 142 -28.91 29.48 40.67
CA LYS A 142 -29.91 28.87 41.57
C LYS A 142 -31.17 29.74 41.62
N ALA A 143 -31.03 31.05 41.75
CA ALA A 143 -32.11 32.02 41.64
C ALA A 143 -32.79 32.00 40.25
N GLN A 144 -32.02 31.97 39.15
CA GLN A 144 -32.57 31.87 37.79
C GLN A 144 -33.44 30.62 37.58
N ILE A 145 -33.07 29.48 38.20
CA ILE A 145 -33.92 28.27 38.17
C ILE A 145 -35.19 28.48 38.99
N LYS A 146 -35.12 29.12 40.16
CA LYS A 146 -36.30 29.43 40.98
C LYS A 146 -37.26 30.39 40.26
N MET A 147 -36.77 31.46 39.66
CA MET A 147 -37.61 32.37 38.85
C MET A 147 -38.22 31.65 37.64
N GLY A 148 -37.43 30.82 36.95
CA GLY A 148 -37.95 29.98 35.86
C GLY A 148 -39.09 29.04 36.31
N LEU A 149 -38.95 28.40 37.48
CA LEU A 149 -40.02 27.55 38.05
C LEU A 149 -41.24 28.35 38.53
N TYR A 150 -41.03 29.53 39.12
CA TYR A 150 -42.11 30.43 39.51
C TYR A 150 -42.94 30.88 38.31
N PHE A 151 -42.30 31.33 37.24
CA PHE A 151 -43.01 31.73 36.01
C PHE A 151 -43.66 30.54 35.28
N LEU A 152 -43.14 29.30 35.38
CA LEU A 152 -43.84 28.11 34.90
C LEU A 152 -45.13 27.82 35.68
N ALA A 153 -45.13 28.01 37.01
CA ALA A 153 -46.33 27.84 37.84
C ALA A 153 -47.34 28.97 37.59
N LEU A 154 -46.87 30.23 37.57
CA LEU A 154 -47.71 31.40 37.30
C LEU A 154 -48.38 31.31 35.91
N ALA A 155 -47.73 30.70 34.92
CA ALA A 155 -48.30 30.44 33.60
C ALA A 155 -49.48 29.45 33.61
N GLU A 156 -49.72 28.69 34.67
CA GLU A 156 -50.89 27.81 34.82
C GLU A 156 -52.08 28.53 35.48
N GLU A 157 -51.85 29.72 36.05
CA GLU A 157 -52.86 30.57 36.69
C GLU A 157 -53.23 31.81 35.85
N ARG A 158 -52.24 32.44 35.18
CA ARG A 158 -52.41 33.70 34.43
C ARG A 158 -51.42 33.82 33.28
N GLU A 159 -51.86 34.46 32.17
CA GLU A 159 -51.01 34.91 31.06
C GLU A 159 -50.04 33.83 30.52
N GLU A 160 -50.59 32.65 30.20
CA GLU A 160 -49.83 31.43 29.89
C GLU A 160 -48.68 31.65 28.88
N GLU A 161 -48.93 32.33 27.76
CA GLU A 161 -47.89 32.53 26.74
C GLU A 161 -46.72 33.40 27.23
N LEU A 162 -47.03 34.53 27.89
CA LEU A 162 -46.04 35.49 28.38
C LEU A 162 -45.22 34.90 29.54
N ASN A 163 -45.89 34.25 30.50
CA ASN A 163 -45.23 33.66 31.65
C ASN A 163 -44.40 32.43 31.26
N ASN A 164 -44.86 31.58 30.33
CA ASN A 164 -44.01 30.50 29.81
C ASN A 164 -42.79 31.03 29.03
N CYS A 165 -42.92 32.10 28.24
CA CYS A 165 -41.77 32.69 27.54
C CYS A 165 -40.76 33.32 28.53
N THR A 166 -41.25 33.99 29.57
CA THR A 166 -40.42 34.53 30.66
C THR A 166 -39.71 33.41 31.41
N ALA A 167 -40.41 32.32 31.73
CA ALA A 167 -39.84 31.13 32.35
C ALA A 167 -38.72 30.49 31.51
N VAL A 168 -38.97 30.25 30.21
CA VAL A 168 -37.96 29.71 29.29
C VAL A 168 -36.75 30.62 29.19
N THR A 169 -36.93 31.95 29.23
CA THR A 169 -35.83 32.93 29.22
C THR A 169 -34.92 32.76 30.43
N TRP A 170 -35.47 32.68 31.65
CA TRP A 170 -34.70 32.42 32.87
C TRP A 170 -34.03 31.03 32.87
N LEU A 171 -34.73 30.00 32.41
CA LEU A 171 -34.20 28.65 32.31
C LEU A 171 -33.08 28.54 31.27
N VAL A 172 -33.14 29.29 30.16
CA VAL A 172 -32.05 29.40 29.17
C VAL A 172 -30.81 30.04 29.79
N GLN A 173 -30.94 31.10 30.58
CA GLN A 173 -29.78 31.71 31.28
C GLN A 173 -29.11 30.70 32.23
N ALA A 174 -29.89 30.02 33.08
CA ALA A 174 -29.35 28.99 33.98
C ALA A 174 -28.76 27.77 33.22
N ALA A 175 -29.34 27.41 32.07
CA ALA A 175 -28.83 26.36 31.20
C ALA A 175 -27.51 26.75 30.51
N LYS A 176 -27.33 28.02 30.11
CA LYS A 176 -26.05 28.58 29.62
C LYS A 176 -24.95 28.50 30.68
N GLN A 177 -25.29 28.67 31.95
CA GLN A 177 -24.38 28.42 33.09
C GLN A 177 -24.08 26.93 33.36
N GLY A 178 -24.66 26.01 32.58
CA GLY A 178 -24.37 24.57 32.64
C GLY A 178 -25.15 23.80 33.71
N ARG A 179 -26.14 24.42 34.36
CA ARG A 179 -26.95 23.76 35.40
C ARG A 179 -27.73 22.59 34.82
N LYS A 180 -27.60 21.41 35.43
CA LYS A 180 -28.27 20.18 35.00
C LYS A 180 -29.79 20.32 35.02
N ASP A 181 -30.31 20.93 36.08
CA ASP A 181 -31.75 20.96 36.38
C ASP A 181 -32.50 21.98 35.51
N ALA A 182 -31.86 23.11 35.18
CA ALA A 182 -32.35 24.05 34.17
C ALA A 182 -32.58 23.36 32.82
N VAL A 183 -31.61 22.56 32.35
CA VAL A 183 -31.76 21.80 31.10
C VAL A 183 -32.83 20.72 31.21
N LYS A 184 -33.04 20.09 32.38
CA LYS A 184 -34.15 19.14 32.58
C LYS A 184 -35.51 19.85 32.41
N GLN A 185 -35.66 21.05 32.96
CA GLN A 185 -36.89 21.84 32.77
C GLN A 185 -37.04 22.32 31.32
N LEU A 186 -35.98 22.82 30.67
CA LEU A 186 -36.02 23.15 29.23
C LEU A 186 -36.38 21.96 28.34
N GLN A 187 -35.93 20.73 28.67
CA GLN A 187 -36.33 19.52 27.95
C GLN A 187 -37.84 19.24 28.11
N GLN A 188 -38.41 19.53 29.28
CA GLN A 188 -39.85 19.42 29.54
C GLN A 188 -40.63 20.52 28.78
N CYS A 189 -40.19 21.78 28.82
CA CYS A 189 -40.77 22.89 28.03
C CYS A 189 -40.70 22.63 26.52
N LEU A 190 -39.59 22.08 26.02
CA LEU A 190 -39.42 21.75 24.61
C LEU A 190 -40.32 20.58 24.17
N ALA A 191 -40.58 19.62 25.06
CA ALA A 191 -41.49 18.50 24.81
C ALA A 191 -42.97 18.91 24.85
N SER A 192 -43.36 19.81 25.75
CA SER A 192 -44.72 20.38 25.84
C SER A 192 -44.96 21.56 24.89
N ARG A 193 -43.90 22.11 24.29
CA ARG A 193 -43.86 23.38 23.54
C ARG A 193 -44.22 24.64 24.35
N LYS A 194 -44.36 24.55 25.68
CA LYS A 194 -44.59 25.72 26.55
C LYS A 194 -43.39 26.69 26.46
N GLY A 195 -43.64 27.94 26.04
CA GLY A 195 -42.65 29.03 26.03
C GLY A 195 -41.62 28.98 24.90
N ILE A 196 -41.84 28.16 23.87
CA ILE A 196 -40.90 27.96 22.76
C ILE A 196 -41.26 28.86 21.57
N THR A 197 -40.44 29.86 21.30
CA THR A 197 -40.59 30.80 20.17
C THR A 197 -39.67 30.42 19.01
N LEU A 198 -39.91 30.96 17.80
CA LEU A 198 -39.01 30.75 16.66
C LEU A 198 -37.57 31.22 16.95
N GLU A 199 -37.43 32.29 17.74
CA GLU A 199 -36.14 32.87 18.12
C GLU A 199 -35.40 32.00 19.15
N ASN A 200 -36.09 31.51 20.18
CA ASN A 200 -35.45 30.70 21.23
C ASN A 200 -35.30 29.21 20.86
N PHE A 201 -36.04 28.72 19.86
CA PHE A 201 -36.09 27.29 19.52
C PHE A 201 -34.71 26.69 19.21
N GLU A 202 -33.87 27.35 18.41
CA GLU A 202 -32.55 26.80 18.08
C GLU A 202 -31.63 26.74 19.31
N GLU A 203 -31.67 27.75 20.18
CA GLU A 203 -30.86 27.81 21.39
C GLU A 203 -31.33 26.81 22.45
N VAL A 204 -32.64 26.74 22.72
CA VAL A 204 -33.23 25.73 23.62
C VAL A 204 -32.91 24.32 23.10
N LYS A 205 -33.09 24.07 21.79
CA LYS A 205 -32.76 22.78 21.17
C LYS A 205 -31.27 22.44 21.32
N LYS A 206 -30.35 23.41 21.09
CA LYS A 206 -28.90 23.27 21.27
C LYS A 206 -28.52 22.91 22.71
N LEU A 207 -29.12 23.58 23.70
CA LEU A 207 -28.88 23.32 25.14
C LEU A 207 -29.51 21.99 25.60
N CYS A 208 -30.66 21.62 25.05
CA CYS A 208 -31.38 20.37 25.38
C CYS A 208 -30.76 19.11 24.76
N THR A 209 -30.09 19.22 23.61
CA THR A 209 -29.37 18.10 22.97
C THR A 209 -27.92 17.97 23.44
N GLU A 210 -27.40 18.93 24.21
CA GLU A 210 -26.01 18.94 24.66
C GLU A 210 -25.70 17.84 25.70
N THR A 211 -24.68 17.04 25.41
CA THR A 211 -24.28 15.89 26.24
C THR A 211 -23.82 16.30 27.64
N ARG A 212 -23.82 15.34 28.58
CA ARG A 212 -23.31 15.56 29.95
C ARG A 212 -21.86 16.08 29.94
N PHE A 213 -21.02 15.52 29.08
CA PHE A 213 -19.62 15.92 28.95
C PHE A 213 -19.51 17.37 28.45
N GLU A 214 -20.15 17.72 27.33
CA GLU A 214 -20.11 19.07 26.78
C GLU A 214 -20.62 20.14 27.77
N ARG A 215 -21.70 19.83 28.49
CA ARG A 215 -22.25 20.69 29.54
C ARG A 215 -21.26 20.91 30.69
N GLY A 216 -20.53 19.86 31.07
CA GLY A 216 -19.46 19.93 32.07
C GLY A 216 -18.27 20.75 31.58
N VAL A 217 -17.79 20.51 30.35
CA VAL A 217 -16.72 21.31 29.71
C VAL A 217 -17.12 22.78 29.64
N ARG A 218 -18.36 23.09 29.23
CA ARG A 218 -18.88 24.45 29.15
C ARG A 218 -18.94 25.13 30.52
N LYS A 219 -19.39 24.44 31.56
CA LYS A 219 -19.39 24.95 32.94
C LYS A 219 -17.96 25.19 33.46
N ALA A 220 -17.04 24.25 33.24
CA ALA A 220 -15.64 24.39 33.59
C ALA A 220 -14.96 25.55 32.84
N ALA A 221 -15.25 25.72 31.54
CA ALA A 221 -14.74 26.82 30.73
C ALA A 221 -15.23 28.20 31.21
N LEU A 222 -16.51 28.32 31.60
CA LEU A 222 -17.04 29.55 32.20
C LEU A 222 -16.33 29.91 33.51
N LEU A 223 -16.18 28.93 34.42
CA LEU A 223 -15.49 29.13 35.70
C LEU A 223 -13.99 29.46 35.49
N MET A 224 -13.35 28.81 34.51
CA MET A 224 -11.96 29.07 34.13
C MET A 224 -11.78 30.47 33.55
N TYR A 225 -12.65 30.93 32.63
CA TYR A 225 -12.60 32.29 32.09
C TYR A 225 -12.68 33.34 33.21
N TRP A 226 -13.65 33.22 34.12
CA TRP A 226 -13.79 34.19 35.21
C TRP A 226 -12.66 34.13 36.24
N LYS A 227 -12.03 32.96 36.48
CA LYS A 227 -10.82 32.88 37.32
C LYS A 227 -9.58 33.49 36.64
N LEU A 228 -9.52 33.45 35.30
CA LEU A 228 -8.48 34.09 34.49
C LEU A 228 -8.75 35.58 34.17
N ASN A 229 -9.95 36.08 34.51
CA ASN A 229 -10.43 37.44 34.25
C ASN A 229 -10.96 38.08 35.55
N PRO A 230 -10.09 38.32 36.55
CA PRO A 230 -10.50 38.84 37.86
C PRO A 230 -11.14 40.24 37.76
N GLU A 231 -10.69 41.07 36.81
CA GLU A 231 -11.22 42.41 36.55
C GLU A 231 -12.55 42.41 35.77
N ARG A 232 -13.08 41.23 35.41
CA ARG A 232 -14.34 41.01 34.66
C ARG A 232 -14.45 41.82 33.35
N LYS A 233 -13.34 41.98 32.62
CA LYS A 233 -13.29 42.63 31.31
C LYS A 233 -14.19 41.90 30.29
N LYS A 234 -14.81 42.66 29.37
CA LYS A 234 -15.66 42.11 28.29
C LYS A 234 -14.89 41.16 27.36
N SER A 235 -13.62 41.45 27.12
CA SER A 235 -12.64 40.56 26.48
C SER A 235 -11.27 40.79 27.13
N VAL A 236 -10.45 39.74 27.16
CA VAL A 236 -9.12 39.76 27.81
C VAL A 236 -8.04 39.56 26.75
N ALA A 237 -6.93 40.29 26.86
CA ALA A 237 -5.77 40.09 25.99
C ALA A 237 -5.14 38.72 26.25
N VAL A 238 -4.66 38.03 25.20
CA VAL A 238 -4.09 36.68 25.32
C VAL A 238 -2.92 36.61 26.31
N ALA A 239 -2.06 37.64 26.34
CA ALA A 239 -0.95 37.73 27.29
C ALA A 239 -1.42 37.84 28.76
N GLU A 240 -2.34 38.76 29.05
CA GLU A 240 -2.94 38.96 30.38
C GLU A 240 -3.61 37.67 30.88
N MET A 241 -4.39 37.00 30.02
CA MET A 241 -5.04 35.75 30.36
C MET A 241 -4.03 34.60 30.62
N LEU A 242 -2.86 34.62 29.97
CA LEU A 242 -1.79 33.63 30.16
C LEU A 242 -0.88 33.92 31.36
N GLU A 243 -0.84 35.15 31.85
CA GLU A 243 -0.22 35.53 33.12
C GLU A 243 -1.10 35.09 34.30
N ASN A 244 -2.42 35.29 34.19
CA ASN A 244 -3.40 34.84 35.19
C ASN A 244 -3.50 33.31 35.36
N VAL A 245 -2.90 32.51 34.48
CA VAL A 245 -2.78 31.04 34.66
C VAL A 245 -2.02 30.68 35.93
N GLU A 246 -1.05 31.50 36.36
CA GLU A 246 -0.26 31.25 37.57
C GLU A 246 -1.13 31.36 38.84
N HIS A 247 -2.19 32.17 38.80
CA HIS A 247 -3.19 32.31 39.86
C HIS A 247 -4.27 31.20 39.86
N VAL A 248 -4.33 30.32 38.85
CA VAL A 248 -5.33 29.23 38.80
C VAL A 248 -5.11 28.21 39.92
N HIS A 249 -3.85 27.98 40.32
CA HIS A 249 -3.51 27.04 41.41
C HIS A 249 -3.45 27.68 42.80
N ALA A 250 -3.75 28.98 42.92
CA ALA A 250 -3.80 29.65 44.22
C ALA A 250 -5.06 29.25 45.01
N GLU A 251 -4.86 28.79 46.25
CA GLU A 251 -5.91 28.74 47.27
C GLU A 251 -6.23 30.16 47.76
N PRO A 252 -7.50 30.48 48.09
CA PRO A 252 -7.85 31.80 48.61
C PRO A 252 -7.15 32.07 49.94
N GLY A 253 -6.33 33.13 49.99
CA GLY A 253 -5.68 33.62 51.21
C GLY A 253 -4.20 33.26 51.40
N LYS A 254 -3.54 32.60 50.43
CA LYS A 254 -2.10 32.27 50.52
C LYS A 254 -1.28 33.04 49.48
N PRO A 255 -0.21 33.78 49.86
CA PRO A 255 0.61 34.53 48.91
C PRO A 255 1.44 33.58 48.02
N VAL A 256 1.44 33.84 46.71
CA VAL A 256 2.24 33.07 45.74
C VAL A 256 3.71 33.40 45.93
N SER A 257 4.54 32.36 46.11
CA SER A 257 6.00 32.51 46.19
C SER A 257 6.60 32.57 44.78
N PRO A 258 7.47 33.54 44.46
CA PRO A 258 8.11 33.65 43.14
C PRO A 258 9.20 32.58 42.97
N GLY A 259 8.77 31.37 42.59
CA GLY A 259 9.64 30.22 42.33
C GLY A 259 9.46 29.68 40.90
N PRO A 260 10.44 28.91 40.38
CA PRO A 260 10.37 28.37 39.02
C PRO A 260 9.18 27.39 38.87
N LEU A 261 8.20 27.77 38.04
CA LEU A 261 6.95 27.04 37.82
C LEU A 261 7.14 25.52 37.66
N ASN A 262 6.27 24.74 38.31
CA ASN A 262 6.26 23.29 38.23
C ASN A 262 5.94 22.80 36.79
N SER A 263 6.32 21.55 36.49
CA SER A 263 6.21 20.98 35.14
C SER A 263 4.76 20.85 34.64
N SER A 264 3.80 20.63 35.54
CA SER A 264 2.37 20.53 35.21
C SER A 264 1.79 21.88 34.80
N ALA A 265 2.01 22.92 35.61
CA ALA A 265 1.56 24.29 35.31
C ALA A 265 2.18 24.83 34.02
N LYS A 266 3.48 24.55 33.76
CA LYS A 266 4.14 24.84 32.47
C LYS A 266 3.46 24.13 31.28
N LYS A 267 2.97 22.90 31.45
CA LYS A 267 2.24 22.15 30.41
C LYS A 267 0.82 22.71 30.21
N GLN A 268 0.10 22.97 31.30
CA GLN A 268 -1.24 23.57 31.27
C GLN A 268 -1.23 24.96 30.62
N ARG A 269 -0.27 25.83 30.97
CA ARG A 269 -0.10 27.16 30.35
C ARG A 269 0.10 27.04 28.84
N ARG A 270 0.99 26.15 28.37
CA ARG A 270 1.18 25.87 26.94
C ARG A 270 -0.06 25.32 26.25
N VAL A 271 -0.85 24.47 26.90
CA VAL A 271 -2.07 23.93 26.31
C VAL A 271 -3.14 25.02 26.18
N LEU A 272 -3.30 25.85 27.21
CA LEU A 272 -4.19 27.02 27.16
C LEU A 272 -3.71 28.03 26.11
N GLU A 273 -2.42 28.33 26.04
CA GLU A 273 -1.78 29.16 25.02
C GLU A 273 -2.10 28.66 23.61
N ASN A 274 -1.81 27.39 23.30
CA ASN A 274 -2.12 26.79 21.99
C ASN A 274 -3.62 26.76 21.67
N MET A 275 -4.49 26.60 22.67
CA MET A 275 -5.95 26.67 22.49
C MET A 275 -6.38 28.10 22.13
N VAL A 276 -5.85 29.09 22.86
CA VAL A 276 -6.22 30.51 22.77
C VAL A 276 -5.64 31.18 21.51
N THR A 277 -4.38 30.92 21.15
CA THR A 277 -3.76 31.44 19.92
C THR A 277 -4.23 30.75 18.64
N SER A 278 -5.01 29.67 18.75
CA SER A 278 -5.67 29.04 17.59
C SER A 278 -6.89 29.83 17.09
N GLY A 279 -7.43 30.74 17.91
CA GLY A 279 -8.39 31.76 17.48
C GLY A 279 -7.67 32.98 16.90
N ALA A 280 -8.17 33.55 15.82
CA ALA A 280 -7.49 34.63 15.08
C ALA A 280 -7.54 36.02 15.75
N GLY A 281 -7.69 36.08 17.08
CA GLY A 281 -7.87 37.31 17.86
C GLY A 281 -6.79 37.51 18.93
N CYS A 282 -6.29 38.74 19.06
CA CYS A 282 -5.38 39.13 20.16
C CYS A 282 -6.10 39.31 21.51
N HIS A 283 -7.43 39.32 21.49
CA HIS A 283 -8.33 39.34 22.65
C HIS A 283 -9.36 38.21 22.50
N VAL A 284 -9.82 37.65 23.62
CA VAL A 284 -10.82 36.59 23.67
C VAL A 284 -11.96 36.97 24.62
N GLY A 285 -13.21 36.81 24.16
CA GLY A 285 -14.41 36.99 24.98
C GLY A 285 -14.89 35.71 25.66
N LEU A 286 -15.92 35.82 26.50
CA LEU A 286 -16.50 34.69 27.26
C LEU A 286 -16.98 33.56 26.33
N ASP A 287 -17.83 33.87 25.35
CA ASP A 287 -18.40 32.89 24.43
C ASP A 287 -17.35 32.30 23.48
N ASP A 288 -16.38 33.11 23.04
CA ASP A 288 -15.22 32.64 22.27
C ASP A 288 -14.42 31.60 23.08
N PHE A 289 -14.08 31.91 24.33
CA PHE A 289 -13.33 31.02 25.21
C PHE A 289 -14.09 29.71 25.48
N VAL A 290 -15.41 29.79 25.67
CA VAL A 290 -16.28 28.61 25.85
C VAL A 290 -16.35 27.79 24.56
N GLU A 291 -16.52 28.39 23.38
CA GLU A 291 -16.54 27.65 22.12
C GLU A 291 -15.15 27.10 21.77
N MET A 292 -14.06 27.80 22.08
CA MET A 292 -12.69 27.33 21.87
C MET A 292 -12.31 26.18 22.82
N THR A 293 -12.71 26.24 24.09
CA THR A 293 -12.53 25.14 25.05
C THR A 293 -13.39 23.93 24.68
N LYS A 294 -14.65 24.16 24.31
CA LYS A 294 -15.55 23.11 23.82
C LYS A 294 -15.05 22.49 22.52
N LYS A 295 -14.55 23.31 21.58
CA LYS A 295 -13.83 22.84 20.40
C LYS A 295 -12.63 22.00 20.82
N TYR A 296 -11.68 22.47 21.62
CA TYR A 296 -10.50 21.67 21.98
C TYR A 296 -10.86 20.31 22.63
N ALA A 297 -11.92 20.27 23.44
CA ALA A 297 -12.42 19.03 24.04
C ALA A 297 -13.22 18.10 23.09
N GLN A 298 -13.69 18.58 21.93
CA GLN A 298 -14.43 17.81 20.92
C GLN A 298 -13.65 17.56 19.61
N VAL A 299 -12.73 18.45 19.28
CA VAL A 299 -11.99 18.60 18.00
C VAL A 299 -10.62 17.93 18.11
N VAL A 300 -10.51 16.93 19.01
CA VAL A 300 -9.72 15.74 18.69
C VAL A 300 -10.59 14.75 17.88
N LYS A 301 -11.07 15.34 16.79
CA LYS A 301 -11.54 14.84 15.49
C LYS A 301 -11.02 15.91 14.52
N ASN A 302 -10.32 15.54 13.45
CA ASN A 302 -9.55 16.51 12.68
C ASN A 302 -10.41 17.66 12.12
N PRO A 303 -9.97 18.94 12.24
CA PRO A 303 -10.66 20.06 11.58
C PRO A 303 -10.61 19.99 10.04
N ASP A 304 -9.76 19.12 9.49
CA ASP A 304 -9.69 18.75 8.07
C ASP A 304 -10.78 17.72 7.63
N GLU A 305 -11.50 17.08 8.56
CA GLU A 305 -12.48 16.01 8.25
C GLU A 305 -13.95 16.47 8.23
N LEU A 306 -14.23 17.76 8.47
CA LEU A 306 -15.59 18.30 8.46
C LEU A 306 -16.07 18.57 7.01
N PRO A 307 -17.24 18.06 6.57
CA PRO A 307 -17.69 18.19 5.19
C PRO A 307 -17.92 19.65 4.79
N LEU A 308 -17.54 19.97 3.55
CA LEU A 308 -17.48 21.33 2.98
C LEU A 308 -18.78 22.14 3.19
N HIS A 309 -19.94 21.48 3.05
CA HIS A 309 -21.27 22.05 3.26
C HIS A 309 -21.52 22.57 4.69
N GLN A 310 -20.85 22.03 5.71
CA GLN A 310 -20.93 22.57 7.09
C GLN A 310 -19.96 23.74 7.33
N LYS A 311 -18.85 23.84 6.59
CA LYS A 311 -17.95 25.01 6.68
C LYS A 311 -18.60 26.26 6.07
N MET A 312 -19.26 26.12 4.91
CA MET A 312 -19.94 27.25 4.24
C MET A 312 -21.06 27.89 5.09
N LEU A 313 -21.81 27.10 5.86
CA LEU A 313 -22.95 27.58 6.65
C LEU A 313 -22.57 28.35 7.93
N LYS A 314 -21.32 28.29 8.39
CA LYS A 314 -20.90 28.97 9.64
C LYS A 314 -19.98 30.17 9.45
N PHE A 315 -19.21 30.25 8.37
CA PHE A 315 -18.22 31.32 8.17
C PHE A 315 -18.21 31.85 6.72
N PRO A 316 -19.28 32.54 6.27
CA PRO A 316 -19.46 32.92 4.87
C PRO A 316 -18.37 33.85 4.32
N LEU A 317 -17.87 34.79 5.13
CA LEU A 317 -16.79 35.71 4.73
C LEU A 317 -15.43 35.01 4.56
N PHE A 318 -15.14 33.98 5.35
CA PHE A 318 -13.91 33.20 5.22
C PHE A 318 -13.96 32.33 3.96
N ALA A 319 -15.11 31.69 3.72
CA ALA A 319 -15.35 30.91 2.50
C ALA A 319 -15.21 31.77 1.23
N LEU A 320 -15.66 33.03 1.22
CA LEU A 320 -15.52 33.92 0.05
C LEU A 320 -14.07 34.26 -0.30
N LEU A 321 -13.19 34.42 0.71
CA LEU A 321 -11.75 34.64 0.48
C LEU A 321 -11.06 33.36 -0.01
N GLU A 322 -11.37 32.21 0.59
CA GLU A 322 -10.83 30.91 0.19
C GLU A 322 -11.32 30.49 -1.23
N ILE A 323 -12.55 30.86 -1.61
CA ILE A 323 -13.12 30.72 -2.96
C ILE A 323 -12.47 31.69 -3.95
N LYS A 324 -12.14 32.93 -3.57
CA LYS A 324 -11.35 33.84 -4.42
C LYS A 324 -10.00 33.23 -4.76
N GLU A 325 -9.28 32.70 -3.77
CA GLU A 325 -7.99 32.05 -4.01
C GLU A 325 -8.14 30.77 -4.84
N HIS A 326 -9.15 29.94 -4.57
CA HIS A 326 -9.46 28.78 -5.42
C HIS A 326 -9.88 29.15 -6.85
N LEU A 327 -10.55 30.30 -7.08
CA LEU A 327 -10.90 30.77 -8.42
C LEU A 327 -9.67 31.28 -9.18
N ILE A 328 -8.74 31.97 -8.50
CA ILE A 328 -7.46 32.39 -9.10
C ILE A 328 -6.60 31.17 -9.43
N ASP A 329 -6.54 30.20 -8.53
CA ASP A 329 -5.74 28.98 -8.71
C ASP A 329 -6.40 27.99 -9.69
N TRP A 330 -7.74 27.97 -9.78
CA TRP A 330 -8.46 27.27 -10.84
C TRP A 330 -8.30 27.95 -12.20
N ALA A 331 -8.33 29.29 -12.28
CA ALA A 331 -8.07 30.01 -13.52
C ALA A 331 -6.63 29.83 -14.01
N SER A 332 -5.64 29.82 -13.12
CA SER A 332 -4.24 29.56 -13.47
C SER A 332 -4.05 28.12 -13.97
N ARG A 333 -4.65 27.13 -13.28
CA ARG A 333 -4.66 25.72 -13.69
C ARG A 333 -5.43 25.50 -14.98
N ALA A 334 -6.56 26.17 -15.19
CA ALA A 334 -7.36 26.06 -16.41
C ALA A 334 -6.63 26.67 -17.62
N GLY A 335 -5.95 27.81 -17.47
CA GLY A 335 -5.08 28.37 -18.51
C GLY A 335 -3.91 27.44 -18.85
N MET A 336 -3.28 26.84 -17.84
CA MET A 336 -2.21 25.84 -18.03
C MET A 336 -2.74 24.55 -18.68
N GLN A 337 -3.93 24.10 -18.30
CA GLN A 337 -4.59 22.92 -18.86
C GLN A 337 -4.99 23.15 -20.31
N TRP A 338 -5.53 24.33 -20.64
CA TRP A 338 -5.85 24.75 -22.01
C TRP A 338 -4.61 24.78 -22.91
N LEU A 339 -3.49 25.34 -22.43
CA LEU A 339 -2.19 25.25 -23.10
C LEU A 339 -1.71 23.79 -23.26
N SER A 340 -1.90 22.95 -22.25
CA SER A 340 -1.51 21.52 -22.30
C SER A 340 -2.40 20.66 -23.20
N ALA A 341 -3.62 21.11 -23.51
CA ALA A 341 -4.59 20.43 -24.37
C ALA A 341 -4.39 20.73 -25.87
N LEU A 342 -3.72 21.85 -26.19
CA LEU A 342 -3.26 22.19 -27.55
C LEU A 342 -2.15 21.26 -28.06
N ILE A 343 -1.52 20.48 -27.18
CA ILE A 343 -0.59 19.40 -27.50
C ILE A 343 -1.28 18.08 -27.13
N PRO A 344 -1.34 17.05 -28.00
CA PRO A 344 -1.97 15.76 -27.70
C PRO A 344 -1.11 14.89 -26.76
N THR A 345 -0.68 15.46 -25.64
CA THR A 345 0.18 14.85 -24.61
C THR A 345 -0.38 13.53 -24.10
N HIS A 346 -1.70 13.38 -23.96
CA HIS A 346 -2.31 12.11 -23.55
C HIS A 346 -2.07 10.98 -24.56
N HIS A 347 -2.11 11.25 -25.87
CA HIS A 347 -1.82 10.23 -26.88
C HIS A 347 -0.32 9.93 -26.98
N VAL A 348 0.53 10.96 -26.88
CA VAL A 348 2.00 10.77 -26.86
C VAL A 348 2.45 10.02 -25.60
N ASN A 349 1.93 10.38 -24.43
CA ASN A 349 2.22 9.70 -23.16
C ASN A 349 1.66 8.28 -23.14
N ALA A 350 0.46 8.03 -23.71
CA ALA A 350 -0.08 6.69 -23.86
C ALA A 350 0.77 5.84 -24.83
N LEU A 351 1.21 6.39 -25.96
CA LEU A 351 2.11 5.71 -26.89
C LEU A 351 3.46 5.40 -26.22
N ILE A 352 4.04 6.34 -25.48
CA ILE A 352 5.28 6.10 -24.70
C ILE A 352 5.05 5.04 -23.62
N PHE A 353 3.91 5.07 -22.92
CA PHE A 353 3.56 4.09 -21.88
C PHE A 353 3.37 2.67 -22.45
N PHE A 354 2.61 2.52 -23.54
CA PHE A 354 2.46 1.25 -24.26
C PHE A 354 3.78 0.78 -24.88
N PHE A 355 4.61 1.69 -25.39
CA PHE A 355 5.93 1.39 -25.94
C PHE A 355 6.92 0.93 -24.86
N ILE A 356 6.89 1.53 -23.67
CA ILE A 356 7.64 1.06 -22.49
C ILE A 356 7.15 -0.34 -22.13
N ILE A 357 5.85 -0.52 -21.87
CA ILE A 357 5.27 -1.83 -21.48
C ILE A 357 5.56 -2.92 -22.52
N SER A 358 5.47 -2.60 -23.82
CA SER A 358 5.77 -3.53 -24.91
C SER A 358 7.25 -3.92 -25.04
N ASN A 359 8.16 -3.23 -24.34
CA ASN A 359 9.59 -3.56 -24.27
C ASN A 359 10.01 -4.07 -22.87
N LEU A 360 9.13 -4.04 -21.87
CA LEU A 360 9.40 -4.64 -20.56
C LEU A 360 9.10 -6.14 -20.60
N THR A 361 10.09 -6.97 -20.29
CA THR A 361 9.91 -8.43 -20.21
C THR A 361 9.03 -8.79 -19.01
N ILE A 362 8.39 -9.97 -19.07
CA ILE A 362 7.61 -10.50 -17.94
C ILE A 362 8.53 -10.62 -16.70
N GLU A 363 9.74 -11.14 -16.88
CA GLU A 363 10.82 -11.20 -15.87
C GLU A 363 11.01 -9.87 -15.11
N PHE A 364 11.01 -8.74 -15.82
CA PHE A 364 11.17 -7.41 -15.19
C PHE A 364 9.98 -7.05 -14.29
N PHE A 365 8.75 -7.45 -14.64
CA PHE A 365 7.59 -7.27 -13.77
C PHE A 365 7.63 -8.21 -12.55
N ILE A 366 8.11 -9.46 -12.71
CA ILE A 366 8.33 -10.39 -11.59
C ILE A 366 9.29 -9.77 -10.56
N PHE A 367 10.37 -9.15 -11.03
CA PHE A 367 11.35 -8.47 -10.20
C PHE A 367 10.83 -7.15 -9.58
N LEU A 368 10.22 -6.27 -10.38
CA LEU A 368 9.88 -4.91 -9.97
C LEU A 368 8.64 -4.84 -9.05
N ILE A 369 7.61 -5.66 -9.28
CA ILE A 369 6.34 -5.55 -8.54
C ILE A 369 6.52 -5.82 -7.03
N PRO A 370 7.22 -6.88 -6.58
CA PRO A 370 7.48 -7.12 -5.16
C PRO A 370 8.27 -5.97 -4.50
N LEU A 371 9.29 -5.43 -5.20
CA LEU A 371 10.07 -4.29 -4.70
C LEU A 371 9.20 -3.03 -4.55
N LEU A 372 8.33 -2.71 -5.52
CA LEU A 372 7.40 -1.59 -5.40
C LEU A 372 6.38 -1.80 -4.27
N VAL A 373 5.85 -3.01 -4.10
CA VAL A 373 4.92 -3.33 -3.00
C VAL A 373 5.63 -3.17 -1.64
N PHE A 374 6.85 -3.67 -1.51
CA PHE A 374 7.67 -3.54 -0.30
C PHE A 374 7.95 -2.06 0.03
N TYR A 375 8.49 -1.29 -0.92
CA TYR A 375 8.84 0.11 -0.65
C TYR A 375 7.62 1.00 -0.38
N LEU A 376 6.51 0.83 -1.11
CA LEU A 376 5.29 1.61 -0.88
C LEU A 376 4.59 1.24 0.44
N SER A 377 4.58 -0.04 0.82
CA SER A 377 4.03 -0.47 2.12
C SER A 377 4.91 -0.01 3.29
N PHE A 378 6.24 -0.08 3.16
CA PHE A 378 7.17 0.47 4.16
C PHE A 378 7.01 1.99 4.32
N PHE A 379 6.87 2.74 3.22
CA PHE A 379 6.63 4.19 3.28
C PHE A 379 5.26 4.53 3.91
N SER A 380 4.22 3.74 3.61
CA SER A 380 2.90 3.83 4.26
C SER A 380 3.00 3.59 5.77
N MET A 381 3.75 2.56 6.18
CA MET A 381 4.01 2.19 7.57
C MET A 381 4.71 3.32 8.35
N VAL A 382 5.73 3.95 7.75
CA VAL A 382 6.43 5.14 8.29
C VAL A 382 5.49 6.35 8.42
N ILE A 383 4.65 6.64 7.42
CA ILE A 383 3.69 7.75 7.52
C ILE A 383 2.65 7.47 8.63
N CYS A 384 2.21 6.21 8.78
CA CYS A 384 1.28 5.83 9.84
C CYS A 384 1.89 6.02 11.24
N THR A 385 3.15 5.63 11.47
CA THR A 385 3.78 5.82 12.80
C THR A 385 4.06 7.26 13.14
N LEU A 386 4.47 8.07 12.16
CA LEU A 386 4.57 9.52 12.34
C LEU A 386 3.22 10.15 12.73
N ARG A 387 2.09 9.65 12.21
CA ARG A 387 0.74 10.04 12.70
C ARG A 387 0.42 9.49 14.08
N VAL A 388 0.79 8.25 14.41
CA VAL A 388 0.62 7.70 15.78
C VAL A 388 1.33 8.60 16.80
N PHE A 389 2.51 9.13 16.48
CA PHE A 389 3.25 10.07 17.35
C PHE A 389 2.63 11.48 17.40
N GLN A 390 2.04 11.96 16.30
CA GLN A 390 1.22 13.19 16.32
C GLN A 390 -0.02 13.01 17.22
N ASN A 391 -0.68 11.86 17.13
CA ASN A 391 -1.88 11.51 17.89
C ASN A 391 -1.59 11.33 19.38
N SER A 392 -0.47 10.69 19.76
CA SER A 392 -0.09 10.56 21.18
C SER A 392 0.28 11.91 21.80
N LYS A 393 0.93 12.80 21.04
CA LYS A 393 1.17 14.19 21.46
C LYS A 393 -0.12 15.00 21.60
N ALA A 394 -1.09 14.79 20.71
CA ALA A 394 -2.43 15.39 20.84
C ALA A 394 -3.17 14.86 22.09
N TRP A 395 -3.03 13.58 22.41
CA TRP A 395 -3.59 12.96 23.62
C TRP A 395 -2.98 13.53 24.89
N GLU A 396 -1.66 13.74 24.92
CA GLU A 396 -1.00 14.41 26.05
C GLU A 396 -1.50 15.83 26.31
N ASN A 397 -1.78 16.60 25.25
CA ASN A 397 -2.32 17.96 25.36
C ASN A 397 -3.79 17.93 25.80
N PHE A 398 -4.61 17.05 25.21
CA PHE A 398 -5.99 16.83 25.62
C PHE A 398 -6.08 16.41 27.10
N ARG A 399 -5.21 15.51 27.56
CA ARG A 399 -5.17 15.09 28.97
C ARG A 399 -4.82 16.26 29.89
N ALA A 400 -3.82 17.06 29.54
CA ALA A 400 -3.46 18.24 30.32
C ALA A 400 -4.58 19.31 30.34
N LEU A 401 -5.44 19.39 29.31
CA LEU A 401 -6.66 20.19 29.36
C LEU A 401 -7.73 19.54 30.25
N THR A 402 -7.98 18.23 30.16
CA THR A 402 -8.98 17.58 31.03
C THR A 402 -8.59 17.65 32.50
N ASP A 403 -7.31 17.52 32.82
CA ASP A 403 -6.77 17.66 34.18
C ASP A 403 -6.86 19.11 34.69
N LEU A 404 -6.91 20.11 33.79
CA LEU A 404 -7.19 21.51 34.12
C LEU A 404 -8.70 21.74 34.33
N LEU A 405 -9.54 21.16 33.48
CA LEU A 405 -11.00 21.32 33.55
C LEU A 405 -11.62 20.63 34.77
N THR A 406 -11.05 19.52 35.25
CA THR A 406 -11.55 18.81 36.46
C THR A 406 -11.33 19.59 37.76
N HIS A 407 -10.37 20.52 37.79
CA HIS A 407 -10.23 21.48 38.90
C HIS A 407 -11.44 22.42 39.00
N PHE A 408 -12.10 22.73 37.87
CA PHE A 408 -13.29 23.58 37.83
C PHE A 408 -14.61 22.78 37.85
N GLU A 409 -14.64 21.56 37.33
CA GLU A 409 -15.79 20.65 37.43
C GLU A 409 -15.36 19.20 37.74
N PRO A 410 -15.27 18.78 39.02
CA PRO A 410 -14.82 17.45 39.39
C PRO A 410 -15.81 16.33 39.01
N GLY A 411 -17.04 16.67 38.61
CA GLY A 411 -18.06 15.73 38.13
C GLY A 411 -18.02 15.40 36.63
N LEU A 412 -16.95 15.82 35.93
CA LEU A 412 -16.77 15.66 34.49
C LEU A 412 -16.58 14.20 34.06
N ASP A 413 -17.22 13.80 32.96
CA ASP A 413 -17.24 12.42 32.47
C ASP A 413 -15.99 12.11 31.61
N LEU A 414 -14.86 11.89 32.29
CA LEU A 414 -13.56 11.66 31.66
C LEU A 414 -13.50 10.37 30.85
N GLU A 415 -14.11 9.28 31.33
CA GLU A 415 -13.99 7.97 30.66
C GLU A 415 -14.68 7.97 29.30
N GLN A 416 -15.84 8.64 29.17
CA GLN A 416 -16.51 8.78 27.88
C GLN A 416 -15.65 9.61 26.90
N ALA A 417 -14.94 10.62 27.38
CA ALA A 417 -14.10 11.48 26.55
C ALA A 417 -12.79 10.78 26.13
N GLU A 418 -12.11 10.08 27.05
CA GLU A 418 -10.98 9.18 26.76
C GLU A 418 -11.37 8.14 25.69
N THR A 419 -12.54 7.51 25.84
CA THR A 419 -13.05 6.50 24.91
C THR A 419 -13.37 7.10 23.53
N ASN A 420 -14.08 8.23 23.49
CA ASN A 420 -14.45 8.91 22.24
C ASN A 420 -13.23 9.32 21.41
N PHE A 421 -12.19 9.88 22.06
CA PHE A 421 -10.91 10.20 21.41
C PHE A 421 -10.25 8.93 20.89
N GLY A 422 -10.16 7.88 21.72
CA GLY A 422 -9.50 6.62 21.34
C GLY A 422 -10.05 6.03 20.04
N TRP A 423 -11.38 6.02 19.88
CA TRP A 423 -12.02 5.57 18.65
C TRP A 423 -11.78 6.47 17.44
N THR A 424 -11.71 7.80 17.60
CA THR A 424 -11.47 8.72 16.48
C THR A 424 -10.03 8.69 15.98
N HIS A 425 -9.08 8.30 16.84
CA HIS A 425 -7.64 8.27 16.53
C HIS A 425 -7.10 6.86 16.28
N LEU A 426 -7.99 5.85 16.13
CA LEU A 426 -7.65 4.46 15.85
C LEU A 426 -7.26 4.22 14.37
N GLU A 427 -7.74 5.03 13.44
CA GLU A 427 -7.55 4.83 11.99
C GLU A 427 -6.08 4.60 11.56
N PRO A 428 -5.07 5.38 12.00
CA PRO A 428 -3.68 5.17 11.59
C PRO A 428 -3.10 3.84 12.06
N TYR A 429 -3.58 3.26 13.16
CA TYR A 429 -3.14 1.95 13.64
C TYR A 429 -3.65 0.81 12.74
N LEU A 430 -4.88 0.93 12.22
CA LEU A 430 -5.43 -0.05 11.27
C LEU A 430 -4.65 -0.02 9.94
N TYR A 431 -4.31 1.16 9.44
CA TYR A 431 -3.48 1.31 8.23
C TYR A 431 -2.01 0.91 8.47
N PHE A 432 -1.49 1.10 9.68
CA PHE A 432 -0.19 0.58 10.07
C PHE A 432 -0.17 -0.96 10.02
N LEU A 433 -1.12 -1.64 10.67
CA LEU A 433 -1.22 -3.10 10.67
C LEU A 433 -1.39 -3.67 9.25
N LEU A 434 -2.21 -3.04 8.41
CA LEU A 434 -2.35 -3.43 7.00
C LEU A 434 -1.06 -3.18 6.19
N SER A 435 -0.29 -2.13 6.51
CA SER A 435 1.02 -1.89 5.91
C SER A 435 2.05 -2.96 6.32
N VAL A 436 2.07 -3.36 7.60
CA VAL A 436 2.93 -4.45 8.10
C VAL A 436 2.67 -5.74 7.34
N ILE A 437 1.40 -6.11 7.11
CA ILE A 437 1.04 -7.30 6.31
C ILE A 437 1.68 -7.23 4.92
N PHE A 438 1.55 -6.11 4.19
CA PHE A 438 2.16 -5.97 2.87
C PHE A 438 3.70 -5.99 2.92
N VAL A 439 4.36 -5.41 3.94
CA VAL A 439 5.82 -5.47 4.12
C VAL A 439 6.27 -6.92 4.33
N VAL A 440 5.63 -7.63 5.27
CA VAL A 440 5.97 -9.01 5.65
C VAL A 440 5.80 -9.99 4.49
N PHE A 441 4.71 -9.88 3.71
CA PHE A 441 4.49 -10.76 2.55
C PHE A 441 5.34 -10.42 1.32
N SER A 442 5.81 -9.17 1.16
CA SER A 442 6.62 -8.78 -0.01
C SER A 442 8.12 -8.96 0.21
N PHE A 443 8.62 -8.80 1.44
CA PHE A 443 10.04 -8.98 1.77
C PHE A 443 10.66 -10.33 1.34
N PRO A 444 10.03 -11.51 1.53
CA PRO A 444 10.61 -12.78 1.07
C PRO A 444 10.48 -13.02 -0.44
N VAL A 445 9.69 -12.22 -1.15
CA VAL A 445 9.45 -12.31 -2.60
C VAL A 445 10.32 -11.32 -3.38
N ALA A 446 10.71 -10.22 -2.75
CA ALA A 446 11.54 -9.17 -3.34
C ALA A 446 13.03 -9.52 -3.32
N ASP A 447 13.77 -9.06 -4.34
CA ASP A 447 15.22 -9.26 -4.42
C ASP A 447 15.94 -8.47 -3.33
N LYS A 448 16.55 -9.21 -2.38
CA LYS A 448 17.28 -8.66 -1.24
C LYS A 448 18.47 -7.79 -1.64
N SER A 449 19.06 -7.97 -2.82
CA SER A 449 20.18 -7.15 -3.29
C SER A 449 19.79 -5.68 -3.53
N TRP A 450 18.50 -5.42 -3.76
CA TRP A 450 17.92 -4.08 -3.93
C TRP A 450 17.29 -3.51 -2.66
N ILE A 451 17.39 -4.21 -1.52
CA ILE A 451 16.86 -3.78 -0.22
C ILE A 451 18.03 -3.46 0.72
N PRO A 452 18.22 -2.19 1.14
CA PRO A 452 19.34 -1.80 1.99
C PRO A 452 19.05 -2.15 3.47
N CYS A 453 19.06 -3.45 3.79
CA CYS A 453 18.66 -3.99 5.09
C CYS A 453 19.33 -3.30 6.30
N SER A 454 20.61 -2.91 6.21
CA SER A 454 21.30 -2.22 7.31
C SER A 454 20.71 -0.83 7.61
N GLU A 455 20.38 -0.06 6.56
CA GLU A 455 19.78 1.28 6.71
C GLU A 455 18.33 1.15 7.23
N LEU A 456 17.58 0.16 6.71
CA LEU A 456 16.21 -0.10 7.14
C LEU A 456 16.14 -0.64 8.58
N ALA A 457 17.12 -1.43 9.01
CA ALA A 457 17.26 -1.84 10.41
C ALA A 457 17.48 -0.63 11.33
N ALA A 458 18.34 0.32 10.96
CA ALA A 458 18.54 1.55 11.74
C ALA A 458 17.27 2.42 11.81
N VAL A 459 16.52 2.53 10.70
CA VAL A 459 15.20 3.19 10.69
C VAL A 459 14.20 2.46 11.60
N ALA A 460 14.19 1.12 11.57
CA ALA A 460 13.31 0.31 12.41
C ALA A 460 13.64 0.43 13.91
N LEU A 461 14.92 0.42 14.28
CA LEU A 461 15.38 0.68 15.65
C LEU A 461 15.00 2.10 16.11
N PHE A 462 15.15 3.11 15.26
CA PHE A 462 14.69 4.48 15.56
C PHE A 462 13.19 4.54 15.82
N PHE A 463 12.36 3.89 15.00
CA PHE A 463 10.92 3.82 15.22
C PHE A 463 10.53 2.98 16.44
N THR A 464 11.28 1.92 16.78
CA THR A 464 11.11 1.15 18.02
C THR A 464 11.33 2.03 19.25
N VAL A 465 12.48 2.73 19.32
CA VAL A 465 12.83 3.59 20.46
C VAL A 465 11.86 4.77 20.59
N THR A 466 11.50 5.43 19.50
CA THR A 466 10.54 6.55 19.54
C THR A 466 9.12 6.09 19.85
N ALA A 467 8.69 4.91 19.38
CA ALA A 467 7.43 4.31 19.79
C ALA A 467 7.41 3.99 21.30
N PHE A 468 8.45 3.33 21.81
CA PHE A 468 8.60 3.02 23.24
C PHE A 468 8.48 4.26 24.13
N LEU A 469 9.19 5.34 23.77
CA LEU A 469 9.15 6.61 24.50
C LEU A 469 7.79 7.32 24.40
N SER A 470 6.96 7.01 23.41
CA SER A 470 5.62 7.60 23.21
C SER A 470 4.49 6.86 23.95
N LEU A 471 4.74 5.71 24.57
CA LEU A 471 3.76 4.97 25.35
C LEU A 471 3.41 5.68 26.68
N GLN A 472 2.16 5.55 27.12
CA GLN A 472 1.67 6.13 28.37
C GLN A 472 2.43 5.59 29.59
N ALA A 473 2.70 6.44 30.60
CA ALA A 473 3.47 6.06 31.80
C ALA A 473 2.94 4.81 32.56
N THR A 474 1.62 4.56 32.54
CA THR A 474 1.01 3.35 33.11
C THR A 474 1.25 2.09 32.26
N ALA A 475 1.36 2.24 30.94
CA ALA A 475 1.74 1.17 30.02
C ALA A 475 3.26 0.91 30.06
N GLN A 476 4.09 1.94 30.23
CA GLN A 476 5.56 1.87 30.22
C GLN A 476 6.13 0.80 31.17
N LEU A 477 5.52 0.53 32.33
CA LEU A 477 6.00 -0.53 33.24
C LEU A 477 5.87 -1.94 32.64
N PHE A 478 4.75 -2.23 31.97
CA PHE A 478 4.52 -3.51 31.31
C PHE A 478 5.26 -3.57 29.96
N ALA A 479 5.20 -2.49 29.18
CA ALA A 479 5.91 -2.35 27.92
C ALA A 479 7.44 -2.48 28.09
N ARG A 480 8.03 -1.95 29.17
CA ARG A 480 9.46 -2.12 29.45
C ARG A 480 9.83 -3.58 29.73
N ARG A 481 8.95 -4.34 30.39
CA ARG A 481 9.17 -5.78 30.63
C ARG A 481 8.99 -6.58 29.34
N ALA A 482 7.99 -6.24 28.54
CA ALA A 482 7.73 -6.85 27.25
C ALA A 482 8.92 -6.62 26.30
N LEU A 483 9.33 -5.37 26.09
CA LEU A 483 10.45 -5.00 25.20
C LEU A 483 11.78 -5.60 25.68
N LEU A 484 12.01 -5.71 27.00
CA LEU A 484 13.20 -6.39 27.53
C LEU A 484 13.17 -7.91 27.25
N THR A 485 12.00 -8.53 27.32
CA THR A 485 11.81 -9.97 27.02
C THR A 485 11.99 -10.25 25.53
N GLU A 486 11.47 -9.36 24.70
CA GLU A 486 11.53 -9.35 23.23
C GLU A 486 12.97 -9.15 22.75
N VAL A 487 13.68 -8.11 23.22
CA VAL A 487 15.11 -7.89 22.94
C VAL A 487 15.98 -9.04 23.44
N LEU A 488 15.65 -9.66 24.59
CA LEU A 488 16.36 -10.85 25.07
C LEU A 488 16.11 -12.07 24.16
N SER A 489 14.91 -12.25 23.63
CA SER A 489 14.58 -13.32 22.67
C SER A 489 15.28 -13.10 21.33
N GLY A 490 15.28 -11.86 20.82
CA GLY A 490 16.03 -11.47 19.63
C GLY A 490 17.55 -11.61 19.79
N ALA A 491 18.09 -11.32 20.98
CA ALA A 491 19.49 -11.59 21.30
C ALA A 491 19.79 -13.11 21.31
N CYS A 492 18.85 -13.96 21.73
CA CYS A 492 19.00 -15.41 21.67
C CYS A 492 19.03 -15.92 20.22
N SER A 493 18.14 -15.46 19.33
CA SER A 493 18.17 -15.87 17.91
C SER A 493 19.42 -15.36 17.19
N LEU A 494 19.94 -14.19 17.56
CA LEU A 494 21.20 -13.65 17.02
C LEU A 494 22.46 -14.43 17.44
N THR A 495 22.38 -15.37 18.39
CA THR A 495 23.56 -16.15 18.85
C THR A 495 24.19 -17.02 17.75
N HIS A 496 23.45 -17.35 16.70
CA HIS A 496 23.97 -18.05 15.51
C HIS A 496 24.97 -17.22 14.70
N LEU A 497 24.96 -15.89 14.84
CA LEU A 497 25.91 -14.98 14.17
C LEU A 497 27.18 -14.71 15.00
N LEU A 498 27.32 -15.34 16.16
CA LEU A 498 28.51 -15.20 17.02
C LEU A 498 29.62 -16.17 16.58
N PRO A 499 30.88 -15.70 16.39
CA PRO A 499 32.00 -16.53 15.97
C PRO A 499 32.35 -17.62 17.00
N ASP A 500 32.92 -18.73 16.52
CA ASP A 500 33.23 -19.93 17.32
C ASP A 500 34.27 -19.73 18.44
N SER A 501 34.91 -18.56 18.50
CA SER A 501 35.81 -18.15 19.58
C SER A 501 35.09 -17.70 20.86
N LEU A 502 33.76 -17.52 20.83
CA LEU A 502 32.97 -17.16 22.01
C LEU A 502 32.51 -18.39 22.83
N PRO A 503 32.28 -18.25 24.15
CA PRO A 503 31.95 -19.38 25.01
C PRO A 503 30.68 -20.13 24.58
N TRP A 504 30.79 -21.46 24.49
CA TRP A 504 29.73 -22.37 24.05
C TRP A 504 28.39 -22.18 24.79
N PHE A 505 28.43 -21.81 26.08
CA PHE A 505 27.24 -21.57 26.89
C PHE A 505 26.34 -20.43 26.36
N LEU A 506 26.87 -19.49 25.56
CA LEU A 506 26.05 -18.44 24.94
C LEU A 506 25.13 -19.01 23.85
N ARG A 507 25.58 -20.00 23.07
CA ARG A 507 24.79 -20.65 22.01
C ARG A 507 23.65 -21.50 22.57
N VAL A 508 23.79 -22.03 23.80
CA VAL A 508 22.74 -22.80 24.50
C VAL A 508 21.45 -21.99 24.71
N PHE A 509 21.53 -20.65 24.78
CA PHE A 509 20.34 -19.80 24.90
C PHE A 509 19.57 -19.62 23.59
N GLY A 510 20.21 -19.77 22.43
CA GLY A 510 19.56 -19.71 21.11
C GLY A 510 18.99 -21.05 20.65
N MET A 511 19.49 -22.17 21.18
CA MET A 511 19.09 -23.52 20.76
C MET A 511 17.64 -23.87 21.11
N THR A 512 16.97 -24.53 20.16
CA THR A 512 15.76 -25.30 20.39
C THR A 512 16.15 -26.67 20.96
N PHE A 513 15.56 -27.08 22.08
CA PHE A 513 15.87 -28.35 22.73
C PHE A 513 15.00 -29.51 22.24
N ILE A 514 13.74 -29.23 21.92
CA ILE A 514 12.77 -30.21 21.39
C ILE A 514 11.86 -29.51 20.38
N THR A 515 11.76 -30.05 19.18
CA THR A 515 10.75 -29.64 18.18
C THR A 515 9.65 -30.69 18.13
N VAL A 516 8.40 -30.30 18.38
CA VAL A 516 7.23 -31.18 18.40
C VAL A 516 6.29 -30.80 17.25
N PRO A 517 6.07 -31.67 16.24
CA PRO A 517 5.09 -31.41 15.20
C PRO A 517 3.67 -31.43 15.80
N LEU A 518 2.89 -30.40 15.51
CA LEU A 518 1.46 -30.30 15.87
C LEU A 518 0.53 -30.76 14.73
N GLY A 519 1.11 -31.12 13.59
CA GLY A 519 0.47 -31.59 12.35
C GLY A 519 1.36 -31.25 11.15
N ASP A 520 0.95 -31.67 9.96
CA ASP A 520 1.73 -31.66 8.70
C ASP A 520 2.22 -30.29 8.21
N MET A 521 1.90 -29.20 8.92
CA MET A 521 2.17 -27.82 8.53
C MET A 521 2.80 -26.94 9.62
N VAL A 522 2.84 -27.39 10.88
CA VAL A 522 3.23 -26.54 12.04
C VAL A 522 3.98 -27.35 13.09
N ALA A 523 5.12 -26.83 13.54
CA ALA A 523 5.88 -27.38 14.66
C ALA A 523 6.03 -26.38 15.81
N LEU A 524 5.97 -26.90 17.04
CA LEU A 524 6.20 -26.20 18.30
C LEU A 524 7.67 -26.39 18.71
N ASN A 525 8.39 -25.29 18.95
CA ASN A 525 9.80 -25.35 19.33
C ASN A 525 9.98 -25.04 20.82
N LEU A 526 10.32 -26.04 21.63
CA LEU A 526 10.61 -25.84 23.04
C LEU A 526 12.09 -25.47 23.22
N GLY A 527 12.33 -24.28 23.77
CA GLY A 527 13.65 -23.71 24.05
C GLY A 527 13.52 -22.48 24.94
N VAL A 528 14.65 -21.86 25.32
CA VAL A 528 14.62 -20.60 26.09
C VAL A 528 13.84 -19.49 25.35
N PRO A 529 13.99 -19.29 24.03
CA PRO A 529 13.24 -18.25 23.31
C PRO A 529 11.71 -18.47 23.34
N CYS A 530 11.25 -19.72 23.32
CA CYS A 530 9.82 -20.06 23.47
C CYS A 530 9.27 -19.68 24.86
N LEU A 531 10.06 -19.86 25.93
CA LEU A 531 9.66 -19.41 27.28
C LEU A 531 9.60 -17.88 27.38
N LEU A 532 10.53 -17.17 26.72
CA LEU A 532 10.51 -15.71 26.61
C LEU A 532 9.26 -15.23 25.83
N TYR A 533 8.94 -15.84 24.68
CA TYR A 533 7.72 -15.52 23.94
C TYR A 533 6.43 -15.85 24.73
N GLY A 534 6.41 -16.95 25.49
CA GLY A 534 5.32 -17.25 26.41
C GLY A 534 5.13 -16.16 27.48
N HIS A 535 6.23 -15.62 28.02
CA HIS A 535 6.19 -14.48 28.93
C HIS A 535 5.73 -13.19 28.22
N LEU A 536 6.15 -12.95 26.98
CA LEU A 536 5.70 -11.82 26.16
C LEU A 536 4.18 -11.89 25.93
N PHE A 537 3.63 -13.03 25.48
CA PHE A 537 2.18 -13.23 25.34
C PHE A 537 1.42 -13.00 26.65
N TYR A 538 1.94 -13.47 27.79
CA TYR A 538 1.37 -13.17 29.10
C TYR A 538 1.35 -11.65 29.40
N LEU A 539 2.43 -10.92 29.10
CA LEU A 539 2.48 -9.47 29.28
C LEU A 539 1.53 -8.72 28.33
N LEU A 540 1.43 -9.13 27.06
CA LEU A 540 0.47 -8.59 26.09
C LEU A 540 -0.97 -8.78 26.58
N PHE A 541 -1.31 -9.98 27.07
CA PHE A 541 -2.62 -10.29 27.64
C PHE A 541 -2.92 -9.47 28.91
N ARG A 542 -1.93 -9.31 29.81
CA ARG A 542 -2.07 -8.43 30.99
C ARG A 542 -2.28 -6.97 30.60
N MET A 543 -1.59 -6.45 29.58
CA MET A 543 -1.82 -5.10 29.06
C MET A 543 -3.22 -4.94 28.45
N ALA A 544 -3.73 -5.96 27.76
CA ALA A 544 -5.09 -5.97 27.23
C ALA A 544 -6.14 -5.86 28.35
N GLN A 545 -5.99 -6.65 29.42
CA GLN A 545 -6.95 -6.73 30.53
C GLN A 545 -7.09 -5.45 31.36
N LEU A 546 -6.14 -4.51 31.30
CA LEU A 546 -6.14 -3.28 32.10
C LEU A 546 -7.46 -2.49 31.95
N ARG A 547 -7.96 -1.95 33.07
CA ARG A 547 -9.23 -1.20 33.16
C ARG A 547 -10.43 -1.92 32.53
N GLY A 548 -10.51 -3.25 32.63
CA GLY A 548 -11.64 -4.04 32.11
C GLY A 548 -11.63 -4.09 30.57
N TYR A 549 -10.56 -4.64 30.00
CA TYR A 549 -10.30 -4.73 28.55
C TYR A 549 -10.15 -3.39 27.79
N LYS A 550 -10.34 -2.22 28.42
CA LYS A 550 -10.03 -0.90 27.83
C LYS A 550 -8.55 -0.73 27.50
N GLY A 551 -7.66 -1.48 28.17
CA GLY A 551 -6.23 -1.54 27.88
C GLY A 551 -5.87 -2.05 26.48
N SER A 552 -6.79 -2.74 25.80
CA SER A 552 -6.61 -3.19 24.41
C SER A 552 -6.24 -2.04 23.46
N TYR A 553 -7.09 -1.01 23.35
CA TYR A 553 -6.84 0.14 22.47
C TYR A 553 -5.95 1.22 23.10
N LEU A 554 -5.91 1.34 24.44
CA LEU A 554 -5.10 2.35 25.15
C LEU A 554 -3.63 1.96 25.34
N CYS A 555 -3.32 0.66 25.44
CA CYS A 555 -1.99 0.17 25.81
C CYS A 555 -1.44 -0.89 24.85
N LEU A 556 -2.23 -1.92 24.52
CA LEU A 556 -1.76 -3.02 23.66
C LEU A 556 -1.57 -2.55 22.20
N VAL A 557 -2.54 -1.88 21.58
CA VAL A 557 -2.43 -1.42 20.18
C VAL A 557 -1.23 -0.47 19.97
N PRO A 558 -0.95 0.52 20.85
CA PRO A 558 0.31 1.26 20.81
C PRO A 558 1.57 0.42 21.03
N TYR A 559 1.52 -0.60 21.89
CA TYR A 559 2.65 -1.53 22.07
C TYR A 559 2.93 -2.36 20.81
N LEU A 560 1.90 -2.82 20.10
CA LEU A 560 2.05 -3.60 18.87
C LEU A 560 2.80 -2.83 17.77
N VAL A 561 2.74 -1.49 17.76
CA VAL A 561 3.58 -0.64 16.90
C VAL A 561 5.06 -0.73 17.29
N CYS A 562 5.37 -0.74 18.59
CA CYS A 562 6.75 -0.91 19.09
C CYS A 562 7.28 -2.32 18.75
N PHE A 563 6.50 -3.36 19.05
CA PHE A 563 6.81 -4.77 18.78
C PHE A 563 7.12 -5.02 17.29
N THR A 564 6.22 -4.62 16.39
CA THR A 564 6.39 -4.86 14.95
C THR A 564 7.59 -4.13 14.34
N TRP A 565 7.97 -2.95 14.86
CA TRP A 565 9.23 -2.31 14.44
C TRP A 565 10.47 -3.01 14.99
N CYS A 566 10.40 -3.55 16.21
CA CYS A 566 11.48 -4.30 16.83
C CYS A 566 11.74 -5.62 16.09
N GLU A 567 10.70 -6.43 15.86
CA GLU A 567 10.80 -7.68 15.09
C GLU A 567 11.26 -7.43 13.65
N LEU A 568 10.76 -6.38 13.00
CA LEU A 568 11.24 -6.00 11.67
C LEU A 568 12.71 -5.56 11.68
N SER A 569 13.19 -4.95 12.78
CA SER A 569 14.62 -4.64 12.93
C SER A 569 15.47 -5.91 13.07
N LEU A 570 15.01 -6.93 13.80
CA LEU A 570 15.69 -8.23 13.92
C LEU A 570 15.74 -8.95 12.56
N VAL A 571 14.64 -8.96 11.82
CA VAL A 571 14.55 -9.50 10.45
C VAL A 571 15.52 -8.81 9.51
N PHE A 572 15.60 -7.48 9.54
CA PHE A 572 16.54 -6.74 8.70
C PHE A 572 18.00 -6.92 9.14
N LEU A 573 18.29 -7.00 10.45
CA LEU A 573 19.63 -7.29 10.96
C LEU A 573 20.12 -8.68 10.52
N ASN A 574 19.26 -9.71 10.58
CA ASN A 574 19.60 -11.06 10.14
C ASN A 574 19.82 -11.18 8.61
N ASN A 575 19.41 -10.16 7.84
CA ASN A 575 19.65 -10.06 6.39
C ASN A 575 20.62 -8.91 6.03
N ALA A 576 21.31 -8.32 7.01
CA ALA A 576 22.25 -7.21 6.80
C ALA A 576 23.70 -7.72 6.64
N THR A 577 24.45 -7.13 5.70
CA THR A 577 25.89 -7.38 5.59
C THR A 577 26.66 -6.54 6.62
N ALA A 578 27.76 -7.08 7.16
CA ALA A 578 28.61 -6.35 8.11
C ALA A 578 29.16 -5.04 7.50
N ILE A 579 29.51 -5.04 6.20
CA ILE A 579 29.92 -3.85 5.46
C ILE A 579 28.78 -2.81 5.40
N GLY A 580 27.55 -3.26 5.17
CA GLY A 580 26.35 -2.40 5.22
C GLY A 580 26.16 -1.79 6.61
N LEU A 581 26.29 -2.58 7.68
CA LEU A 581 26.15 -2.10 9.06
C LEU A 581 27.21 -1.05 9.41
N ILE A 582 28.48 -1.28 9.03
CA ILE A 582 29.57 -0.30 9.19
C ILE A 582 29.26 0.99 8.42
N ARG A 583 28.79 0.88 7.16
CA ARG A 583 28.37 2.02 6.35
C ARG A 583 27.24 2.81 7.01
N THR A 584 26.22 2.14 7.53
CA THR A 584 25.09 2.76 8.24
C THR A 584 25.57 3.51 9.49
N CYS A 585 26.42 2.88 10.32
CA CYS A 585 26.99 3.53 11.50
C CYS A 585 27.81 4.77 11.13
N VAL A 586 28.77 4.64 10.20
CA VAL A 586 29.61 5.77 9.74
C VAL A 586 28.76 6.87 9.12
N GLY A 587 27.78 6.51 8.28
CA GLY A 587 26.84 7.45 7.66
C GLY A 587 26.00 8.22 8.70
N TYR A 588 25.55 7.56 9.75
CA TYR A 588 24.81 8.20 10.84
C TYR A 588 25.69 9.14 11.69
N PHE A 589 26.92 8.73 12.03
CA PHE A 589 27.88 9.61 12.69
C PHE A 589 28.23 10.84 11.82
N LEU A 590 28.45 10.66 10.52
CA LEU A 590 28.67 11.77 9.59
C LEU A 590 27.42 12.64 9.43
N PHE A 591 26.21 12.09 9.46
CA PHE A 591 24.98 12.88 9.44
C PHE A 591 24.85 13.78 10.69
N LEU A 592 25.15 13.25 11.88
CA LEU A 592 25.06 14.01 13.12
C LEU A 592 26.14 15.09 13.25
N PHE A 593 27.38 14.83 12.82
CA PHE A 593 28.50 15.74 13.04
C PHE A 593 28.94 16.50 11.79
N ALA A 594 29.07 15.84 10.64
CA ALA A 594 29.59 16.47 9.43
C ALA A 594 28.56 17.36 8.72
N LEU A 595 27.26 17.08 8.77
CA LEU A 595 26.24 17.91 8.11
C LEU A 595 26.07 19.32 8.75
N PRO A 596 26.07 19.46 10.10
CA PRO A 596 26.16 20.78 10.74
C PRO A 596 27.45 21.53 10.42
N ILE A 597 28.60 20.85 10.41
CA ILE A 597 29.91 21.46 10.11
C ILE A 597 30.00 21.87 8.63
N LEU A 598 29.51 21.04 7.72
CA LEU A 598 29.48 21.31 6.28
C LEU A 598 28.50 22.43 5.93
N SER A 599 27.31 22.48 6.54
CA SER A 599 26.37 23.59 6.32
C SER A 599 26.91 24.91 6.88
N LEU A 600 27.58 24.89 8.05
CA LEU A 600 28.29 26.06 8.59
C LEU A 600 29.47 26.48 7.70
N GLY A 601 30.26 25.53 7.19
CA GLY A 601 31.37 25.79 6.27
C GLY A 601 30.92 26.33 4.91
N MET A 602 29.83 25.80 4.36
CA MET A 602 29.21 26.30 3.13
C MET A 602 28.59 27.69 3.33
N ALA A 603 27.97 27.96 4.49
CA ALA A 603 27.50 29.30 4.84
C ALA A 603 28.66 30.30 4.99
N ALA A 604 29.75 29.90 5.66
CA ALA A 604 30.96 30.70 5.80
C ALA A 604 31.61 30.98 4.43
N MET A 605 31.79 29.97 3.58
CA MET A 605 32.26 30.12 2.20
C MET A 605 31.36 31.06 1.39
N LEU A 606 30.03 30.96 1.52
CA LEU A 606 29.09 31.81 0.82
C LEU A 606 29.12 33.27 1.34
N ILE A 607 29.32 33.48 2.64
CA ILE A 607 29.54 34.81 3.23
C ILE A 607 30.88 35.41 2.78
N ILE A 608 31.96 34.62 2.76
CA ILE A 608 33.28 35.04 2.26
C ILE A 608 33.18 35.39 0.77
N GLN A 609 32.53 34.55 -0.04
CA GLN A 609 32.33 34.81 -1.46
C GLN A 609 31.50 36.07 -1.69
N LEU A 610 30.41 36.30 -0.92
CA LEU A 610 29.62 37.53 -0.99
C LEU A 610 30.43 38.76 -0.59
N LEU A 611 31.25 38.68 0.47
CA LEU A 611 32.09 39.78 0.94
C LEU A 611 33.21 40.09 -0.08
N GLN A 612 33.84 39.06 -0.63
CA GLN A 612 34.87 39.18 -1.67
C GLN A 612 34.29 39.74 -2.97
N TRP A 613 33.05 39.39 -3.32
CA TRP A 613 32.35 39.93 -4.49
C TRP A 613 31.89 41.38 -4.27
N PHE A 614 31.42 41.72 -3.06
CA PHE A 614 31.08 43.09 -2.64
C PHE A 614 32.30 44.03 -2.67
N LEU A 615 33.48 43.54 -2.28
CA LEU A 615 34.74 44.27 -2.39
C LEU A 615 35.30 44.36 -3.83
N ALA A 616 34.75 43.61 -4.78
CA ALA A 616 35.36 43.38 -6.11
C ALA A 616 34.46 43.70 -7.32
N LEU A 617 33.68 44.79 -7.26
CA LEU A 617 33.52 45.84 -8.30
C LEU A 617 32.10 46.45 -8.40
N GLU A 618 32.10 47.77 -8.71
CA GLU A 618 31.16 48.52 -9.56
C GLU A 618 29.72 47.96 -9.77
N VAL A 619 28.77 48.59 -9.08
CA VAL A 619 27.32 48.32 -9.06
C VAL A 619 26.70 48.01 -10.44
N THR A 620 27.12 48.71 -11.49
CA THR A 620 26.51 48.68 -12.84
C THR A 620 26.51 47.29 -13.48
N LYS A 621 27.53 46.47 -13.24
CA LYS A 621 27.64 45.11 -13.80
C LYS A 621 26.70 44.13 -13.10
N MET A 622 26.48 44.34 -11.80
CA MET A 622 25.70 43.44 -10.94
C MET A 622 24.22 43.41 -11.33
N VAL A 623 23.62 44.57 -11.63
CA VAL A 623 22.21 44.69 -12.07
C VAL A 623 21.92 43.86 -13.33
N VAL A 624 22.86 43.83 -14.29
CA VAL A 624 22.70 43.13 -15.58
C VAL A 624 22.78 41.61 -15.38
N THR A 625 23.77 41.11 -14.65
CA THR A 625 23.87 39.68 -14.33
C THR A 625 22.73 39.22 -13.41
N LEU A 626 22.31 40.04 -12.45
CA LEU A 626 21.21 39.71 -11.55
C LEU A 626 19.89 39.59 -12.32
N THR A 627 19.56 40.55 -13.19
CA THR A 627 18.32 40.46 -14.00
C THR A 627 18.34 39.27 -14.97
N ILE A 628 19.45 39.02 -15.66
CA ILE A 628 19.59 37.90 -16.62
C ILE A 628 19.54 36.53 -15.92
N CYS A 629 20.05 36.38 -14.70
CA CYS A 629 19.99 35.12 -13.96
C CYS A 629 18.70 34.95 -13.13
N PHE A 630 18.15 36.03 -12.57
CA PHE A 630 16.96 36.00 -11.73
C PHE A 630 15.71 35.68 -12.54
N VAL A 631 15.53 36.25 -13.74
CA VAL A 631 14.32 36.01 -14.56
C VAL A 631 14.14 34.54 -14.94
N PRO A 632 15.14 33.80 -15.47
CA PRO A 632 15.00 32.37 -15.75
C PRO A 632 14.84 31.51 -14.49
N VAL A 633 15.52 31.84 -13.39
CA VAL A 633 15.42 31.10 -12.12
C VAL A 633 14.04 31.29 -11.49
N VAL A 634 13.52 32.52 -11.46
CA VAL A 634 12.18 32.83 -10.96
C VAL A 634 11.10 32.23 -11.85
N LEU A 635 11.20 32.29 -13.19
CA LEU A 635 10.28 31.58 -14.09
C LEU A 635 10.30 30.07 -13.85
N ARG A 636 11.47 29.47 -13.61
CA ARG A 636 11.62 28.03 -13.32
C ARG A 636 11.13 27.65 -11.91
N LEU A 637 11.19 28.56 -10.94
CA LEU A 637 10.57 28.38 -9.62
C LEU A 637 9.04 28.54 -9.70
N TRP A 638 8.55 29.58 -10.37
CA TRP A 638 7.12 29.86 -10.56
C TRP A 638 6.41 28.70 -11.27
N THR A 639 7.05 28.10 -12.29
CA THR A 639 6.48 26.97 -13.06
C THR A 639 6.66 25.60 -12.42
N ARG A 640 7.50 25.44 -11.39
CA ARG A 640 7.84 24.10 -10.83
C ARG A 640 7.79 23.97 -9.30
N PHE A 641 7.72 25.08 -8.55
CA PHE A 641 8.00 25.13 -7.11
C PHE A 641 6.89 25.78 -6.26
N SER A 642 5.65 25.84 -6.76
CA SER A 642 4.46 25.92 -5.87
C SER A 642 4.35 24.70 -4.94
N LEU A 643 5.03 23.60 -5.28
CA LEU A 643 5.32 22.47 -4.41
C LEU A 643 6.40 22.81 -3.37
N ASN A 644 6.08 23.73 -2.46
CA ASN A 644 6.85 23.94 -1.23
C ASN A 644 6.98 22.59 -0.49
N PRO A 645 8.19 22.10 -0.17
CA PRO A 645 8.38 20.75 0.37
C PRO A 645 7.66 20.54 1.70
N ILE A 646 7.47 21.60 2.50
CA ILE A 646 6.69 21.55 3.75
C ILE A 646 5.22 21.32 3.44
N VAL A 647 4.69 21.90 2.36
CA VAL A 647 3.31 21.69 1.89
C VAL A 647 3.16 20.31 1.26
N VAL A 648 4.15 19.81 0.53
CA VAL A 648 4.17 18.42 0.01
C VAL A 648 4.17 17.42 1.16
N PHE A 649 5.02 17.59 2.17
CA PHE A 649 5.09 16.71 3.34
C PHE A 649 3.80 16.78 4.17
N ARG A 650 3.23 17.98 4.36
CA ARG A 650 1.91 18.19 4.99
C ARG A 650 0.76 17.59 4.17
N SER A 651 0.88 17.53 2.85
CA SER A 651 -0.07 16.87 1.95
C SER A 651 0.03 15.35 2.04
N LEU A 652 1.24 14.76 2.00
CA LEU A 652 1.47 13.33 2.29
C LEU A 652 0.95 12.93 3.69
N SER A 653 1.02 13.86 4.65
CA SER A 653 0.46 13.67 5.99
C SER A 653 -1.07 13.59 6.02
N ARG A 654 -1.81 13.92 4.95
CA ARG A 654 -3.28 13.75 4.87
C ARG A 654 -3.67 12.29 4.67
N SER A 655 -4.73 11.85 5.35
CA SER A 655 -5.08 10.41 5.38
C SER A 655 -5.46 9.82 4.02
N SER A 656 -5.92 10.66 3.08
CA SER A 656 -6.19 10.27 1.69
C SER A 656 -5.03 9.60 0.96
N ILE A 657 -3.77 10.01 1.16
CA ILE A 657 -2.63 9.44 0.43
C ILE A 657 -2.26 8.05 0.93
N VAL A 658 -2.29 7.81 2.24
CA VAL A 658 -2.10 6.47 2.82
C VAL A 658 -3.22 5.51 2.39
N LYS A 659 -4.48 5.97 2.43
CA LYS A 659 -5.63 5.21 1.91
C LYS A 659 -5.44 4.86 0.44
N LEU A 660 -5.02 5.82 -0.39
CA LEU A 660 -4.78 5.62 -1.82
C LEU A 660 -3.66 4.58 -2.06
N ILE A 661 -2.52 4.69 -1.37
CA ILE A 661 -1.43 3.71 -1.47
C ILE A 661 -1.94 2.30 -1.12
N LEU A 662 -2.62 2.14 0.01
CA LEU A 662 -3.11 0.82 0.46
C LEU A 662 -4.20 0.24 -0.46
N VAL A 663 -5.03 1.07 -1.09
CA VAL A 663 -6.00 0.63 -2.12
C VAL A 663 -5.31 0.20 -3.41
N TRP A 664 -4.26 0.90 -3.87
CA TRP A 664 -3.48 0.46 -5.02
C TRP A 664 -2.68 -0.82 -4.72
N LEU A 665 -2.11 -0.95 -3.52
CA LEU A 665 -1.41 -2.17 -3.11
C LEU A 665 -2.35 -3.38 -3.04
N SER A 666 -3.55 -3.24 -2.46
CA SER A 666 -4.51 -4.34 -2.42
C SER A 666 -5.04 -4.71 -3.81
N ALA A 667 -5.24 -3.73 -4.69
CA ALA A 667 -5.62 -3.97 -6.09
C ALA A 667 -4.51 -4.68 -6.88
N VAL A 668 -3.24 -4.27 -6.72
CA VAL A 668 -2.08 -4.91 -7.36
C VAL A 668 -1.88 -6.34 -6.85
N VAL A 669 -1.91 -6.56 -5.53
CA VAL A 669 -1.77 -7.91 -4.96
C VAL A 669 -2.92 -8.82 -5.35
N LEU A 670 -4.16 -8.33 -5.40
CA LEU A 670 -5.32 -9.10 -5.88
C LEU A 670 -5.20 -9.41 -7.38
N PHE A 671 -4.74 -8.48 -8.21
CA PHE A 671 -4.49 -8.72 -9.62
C PHE A 671 -3.37 -9.77 -9.82
N CYS A 672 -2.27 -9.66 -9.09
CA CYS A 672 -1.19 -10.64 -9.10
C CYS A 672 -1.66 -12.02 -8.62
N TRP A 673 -2.49 -12.11 -7.58
CA TRP A 673 -3.09 -13.37 -7.12
C TRP A 673 -3.98 -14.01 -8.19
N MET A 674 -4.85 -13.21 -8.83
CA MET A 674 -5.69 -13.67 -9.94
C MET A 674 -4.88 -14.08 -11.19
N TYR A 675 -3.73 -13.43 -11.44
CA TYR A 675 -2.80 -13.83 -12.48
C TYR A 675 -2.12 -15.15 -12.14
N VAL A 676 -1.54 -15.28 -10.94
CA VAL A 676 -0.86 -16.51 -10.48
C VAL A 676 -1.81 -17.71 -10.52
N TYR A 677 -3.01 -17.57 -9.93
CA TYR A 677 -4.04 -18.62 -9.95
C TYR A 677 -4.51 -19.00 -11.36
N ARG A 678 -4.45 -18.08 -12.34
CA ARG A 678 -4.74 -18.37 -13.75
C ARG A 678 -3.52 -18.89 -14.53
N SER A 679 -2.32 -18.67 -14.02
CA SER A 679 -1.05 -19.17 -14.58
C SER A 679 -0.65 -20.56 -14.05
N GLU A 680 -1.35 -21.07 -13.02
CA GLU A 680 -1.34 -22.50 -12.70
C GLU A 680 -1.95 -23.26 -13.89
N GLY A 681 -1.08 -23.71 -14.80
CA GLY A 681 -1.44 -24.54 -15.94
C GLY A 681 -1.86 -25.95 -15.52
N MET A 682 -1.97 -26.85 -16.52
CA MET A 682 -2.28 -28.25 -16.27
C MET A 682 -1.30 -28.87 -15.25
N LYS A 683 -1.82 -29.66 -14.30
CA LYS A 683 -0.97 -30.41 -13.37
C LYS A 683 -0.07 -31.34 -14.17
N VAL A 684 1.23 -31.16 -14.03
CA VAL A 684 2.23 -31.91 -14.79
C VAL A 684 2.46 -33.28 -14.14
N TYR A 685 2.38 -34.35 -14.93
CA TYR A 685 2.57 -35.72 -14.43
C TYR A 685 3.85 -36.36 -14.99
N ASN A 686 4.82 -36.64 -14.13
CA ASN A 686 6.04 -37.36 -14.48
C ASN A 686 5.67 -38.78 -14.96
N SER A 687 6.03 -39.13 -16.21
CA SER A 687 5.47 -40.27 -16.93
C SER A 687 6.53 -41.15 -17.58
N THR A 688 6.40 -42.47 -17.42
CA THR A 688 7.30 -43.50 -17.97
C THR A 688 7.04 -43.85 -19.45
N LEU A 689 6.12 -43.15 -20.12
CA LEU A 689 5.76 -43.38 -21.52
C LEU A 689 6.97 -43.18 -22.44
N THR A 690 7.32 -44.19 -23.23
CA THR A 690 8.46 -44.11 -24.17
C THR A 690 8.05 -43.54 -25.53
N TRP A 691 9.01 -42.99 -26.28
CA TRP A 691 8.75 -42.45 -27.63
C TRP A 691 8.24 -43.52 -28.62
N PRO A 692 8.74 -44.77 -28.65
CA PRO A 692 8.16 -45.82 -29.50
C PRO A 692 6.68 -46.10 -29.21
N GLU A 693 6.27 -46.10 -27.93
CA GLU A 693 4.86 -46.29 -27.52
C GLU A 693 4.00 -45.08 -27.89
N TYR A 694 4.49 -43.86 -27.66
CA TYR A 694 3.79 -42.66 -28.13
C TYR A 694 3.64 -42.66 -29.66
N SER A 695 4.68 -43.07 -30.40
CA SER A 695 4.65 -43.08 -31.87
C SER A 695 3.83 -44.21 -32.48
N SER A 696 3.52 -45.29 -31.75
CA SER A 696 2.57 -46.31 -32.22
C SER A 696 1.13 -45.82 -32.05
N LEU A 697 0.81 -45.24 -30.89
CA LEU A 697 -0.55 -44.77 -30.55
C LEU A 697 -0.94 -43.42 -31.20
N CYS A 698 0.03 -42.52 -31.40
CA CYS A 698 -0.23 -41.15 -31.87
C CYS A 698 0.46 -40.80 -33.20
N GLY A 699 1.33 -41.68 -33.73
CA GLY A 699 2.16 -41.41 -34.90
C GLY A 699 1.60 -41.95 -36.24
N PRO A 700 2.46 -42.11 -37.26
CA PRO A 700 2.07 -42.43 -38.64
C PRO A 700 1.39 -43.78 -38.89
N LEU A 701 1.29 -44.65 -37.88
CA LEU A 701 0.52 -45.89 -37.92
C LEU A 701 -0.95 -45.62 -37.53
N ALA A 702 -1.17 -44.94 -36.40
CA ALA A 702 -2.49 -44.56 -35.93
C ALA A 702 -3.28 -43.72 -36.97
N TRP A 703 -2.64 -42.83 -37.74
CA TRP A 703 -3.31 -42.06 -38.80
C TRP A 703 -3.71 -42.88 -40.04
N LYS A 704 -3.27 -44.15 -40.15
CA LYS A 704 -3.66 -45.09 -41.21
C LYS A 704 -4.78 -46.01 -40.76
N GLU A 705 -4.86 -46.29 -39.45
CA GLU A 705 -5.88 -47.14 -38.83
C GLU A 705 -7.12 -46.35 -38.42
N ALA A 706 -6.95 -45.08 -38.00
CA ALA A 706 -8.00 -44.13 -37.65
C ALA A 706 -7.74 -42.77 -38.31
N ASN A 707 -8.77 -41.92 -38.44
CA ASN A 707 -8.56 -40.57 -38.97
C ASN A 707 -7.68 -39.75 -38.03
N MET A 708 -6.81 -38.91 -38.60
CA MET A 708 -5.92 -38.01 -37.86
C MET A 708 -6.65 -37.24 -36.73
N ALA A 709 -7.82 -36.66 -36.99
CA ALA A 709 -8.60 -35.95 -35.96
C ALA A 709 -9.09 -36.86 -34.82
N GLN A 710 -9.38 -38.14 -35.08
CA GLN A 710 -9.72 -39.13 -34.06
C GLN A 710 -8.49 -39.53 -33.25
N THR A 711 -7.33 -39.69 -33.90
CA THR A 711 -6.03 -39.88 -33.23
C THR A 711 -5.72 -38.70 -32.32
N GLN A 712 -5.92 -37.45 -32.76
CA GLN A 712 -5.67 -36.26 -31.95
C GLN A 712 -6.57 -36.19 -30.70
N ILE A 713 -7.85 -36.58 -30.82
CA ILE A 713 -8.79 -36.65 -29.67
C ILE A 713 -8.38 -37.76 -28.70
N LEU A 714 -7.94 -38.93 -29.19
CA LEU A 714 -7.42 -39.99 -28.32
C LEU A 714 -6.13 -39.55 -27.61
N CYS A 715 -5.22 -38.92 -28.34
CA CYS A 715 -3.92 -38.51 -27.83
C CYS A 715 -3.97 -37.29 -26.91
N SER A 716 -5.01 -36.44 -26.97
CA SER A 716 -5.18 -35.34 -26.00
C SER A 716 -5.37 -35.83 -24.55
N HIS A 717 -5.70 -37.10 -24.32
CA HIS A 717 -5.67 -37.70 -22.99
C HIS A 717 -4.26 -37.81 -22.37
N LEU A 718 -3.19 -37.57 -23.16
CA LEU A 718 -1.81 -37.51 -22.70
C LEU A 718 -1.32 -36.05 -22.47
N GLU A 719 -2.19 -35.05 -22.56
CA GLU A 719 -1.82 -33.65 -22.35
C GLU A 719 -1.44 -33.36 -20.88
N GLY A 720 -0.31 -32.66 -20.68
CA GLY A 720 0.27 -32.40 -19.36
C GLY A 720 1.21 -33.50 -18.83
N HIS A 721 1.41 -34.60 -19.57
CA HIS A 721 2.40 -35.60 -19.18
C HIS A 721 3.83 -35.11 -19.49
N ARG A 722 4.71 -35.09 -18.48
CA ARG A 722 6.16 -34.84 -18.64
C ARG A 722 6.87 -36.15 -18.95
N VAL A 723 7.63 -36.17 -20.04
CA VAL A 723 8.33 -37.35 -20.56
C VAL A 723 9.83 -37.04 -20.77
N THR A 724 10.66 -38.07 -20.61
CA THR A 724 12.11 -38.05 -20.86
C THR A 724 12.44 -39.05 -21.95
N TRP A 725 12.91 -38.57 -23.11
CA TRP A 725 13.16 -39.36 -24.30
C TRP A 725 14.59 -39.17 -24.82
N THR A 726 15.14 -40.23 -25.41
CA THR A 726 16.41 -40.17 -26.13
C THR A 726 16.17 -40.04 -27.64
N GLY A 727 17.02 -39.28 -28.33
CA GLY A 727 16.90 -39.01 -29.76
C GLY A 727 18.24 -38.80 -30.44
N ARG A 728 18.27 -39.01 -31.76
CA ARG A 728 19.39 -38.56 -32.62
C ARG A 728 19.08 -37.15 -33.10
N PHE A 729 19.93 -36.19 -32.77
CA PHE A 729 19.80 -34.81 -33.24
C PHE A 729 19.95 -34.76 -34.77
N LYS A 730 18.94 -34.29 -35.50
CA LYS A 730 19.05 -34.09 -36.96
C LYS A 730 19.61 -32.71 -37.28
N TYR A 731 18.92 -31.65 -36.87
CA TYR A 731 19.34 -30.26 -37.05
C TYR A 731 18.65 -29.32 -36.06
N VAL A 732 19.19 -28.10 -35.95
CA VAL A 732 18.54 -26.95 -35.29
C VAL A 732 18.37 -25.81 -36.28
N ARG A 733 17.27 -25.05 -36.16
CA ARG A 733 17.07 -23.76 -36.84
C ARG A 733 16.65 -22.68 -35.85
N VAL A 734 17.03 -21.43 -36.11
CA VAL A 734 16.42 -20.27 -35.45
C VAL A 734 15.03 -20.05 -36.07
N THR A 735 14.01 -19.84 -35.24
CA THR A 735 12.64 -19.52 -35.69
C THR A 735 12.31 -18.05 -35.51
N GLU A 736 12.72 -17.47 -34.38
CA GLU A 736 12.38 -16.12 -33.98
C GLU A 736 13.57 -15.48 -33.28
N ILE A 737 13.74 -14.18 -33.48
CA ILE A 737 14.82 -13.37 -32.89
C ILE A 737 14.17 -12.15 -32.24
N GLU A 738 14.12 -12.15 -30.91
CA GLU A 738 13.60 -11.04 -30.12
C GLU A 738 14.75 -10.09 -29.75
N ASN A 739 14.65 -8.82 -30.14
CA ASN A 739 15.60 -7.78 -29.75
C ASN A 739 14.85 -6.45 -29.54
N GLY A 740 14.33 -6.25 -28.32
CA GLY A 740 13.64 -5.02 -27.91
C GLY A 740 14.47 -3.74 -28.17
N PRO A 741 15.75 -3.67 -27.74
CA PRO A 741 16.61 -2.53 -28.03
C PRO A 741 16.71 -2.18 -29.52
N GLN A 742 16.83 -3.17 -30.41
CA GLN A 742 16.83 -2.92 -31.86
C GLN A 742 15.49 -2.36 -32.35
N SER A 743 14.35 -2.85 -31.84
CA SER A 743 13.03 -2.30 -32.15
C SER A 743 12.87 -0.85 -31.69
N VAL A 744 13.35 -0.52 -30.48
CA VAL A 744 13.39 0.86 -29.95
C VAL A 744 14.23 1.77 -30.85
N VAL A 745 15.44 1.32 -31.20
CA VAL A 745 16.42 2.13 -31.95
C VAL A 745 16.09 2.21 -33.45
N ASN A 746 15.21 1.34 -33.96
CA ASN A 746 14.62 1.43 -35.29
C ASN A 746 13.49 2.49 -35.38
N LEU A 747 12.85 2.85 -34.27
CA LEU A 747 11.81 3.90 -34.23
C LEU A 747 12.39 5.33 -34.20
N LEU A 748 13.67 5.47 -33.83
CA LEU A 748 14.36 6.76 -33.75
C LEU A 748 14.80 7.28 -35.14
N PRO A 749 14.86 8.62 -35.35
CA PRO A 749 15.43 9.21 -36.55
C PRO A 749 16.85 8.71 -36.82
N VAL A 750 17.20 8.48 -38.10
CA VAL A 750 18.41 7.73 -38.53
C VAL A 750 19.70 8.17 -37.83
N PHE A 751 19.90 9.47 -37.61
CA PHE A 751 21.06 10.01 -36.89
C PHE A 751 21.12 9.53 -35.43
N MET A 752 20.05 9.77 -34.64
CA MET A 752 19.95 9.29 -33.26
C MET A 752 19.99 7.76 -33.19
N GLY A 753 19.34 7.08 -34.13
CA GLY A 753 19.34 5.63 -34.22
C GLY A 753 20.75 5.06 -34.43
N ASN A 754 21.53 5.61 -35.36
CA ASN A 754 22.91 5.18 -35.59
C ASN A 754 23.81 5.44 -34.38
N TRP A 755 23.69 6.61 -33.75
CA TRP A 755 24.44 6.92 -32.52
C TRP A 755 24.10 5.93 -31.39
N MET A 756 22.82 5.64 -31.16
CA MET A 756 22.38 4.64 -30.17
C MET A 756 22.87 3.21 -30.50
N ARG A 757 22.92 2.81 -31.78
CA ARG A 757 23.47 1.51 -32.21
C ARG A 757 24.97 1.37 -31.91
N CYS A 758 25.72 2.48 -31.88
CA CYS A 758 27.14 2.47 -31.52
C CYS A 758 27.42 2.72 -30.03
N LEU A 759 26.52 3.40 -29.30
CA LEU A 759 26.65 3.64 -27.87
C LEU A 759 26.34 2.38 -27.02
N TYR A 760 25.34 1.60 -27.44
CA TYR A 760 24.90 0.39 -26.73
C TYR A 760 25.19 -0.91 -27.48
N GLY A 761 25.61 -0.83 -28.74
CA GLY A 761 26.02 -1.98 -29.54
C GLY A 761 27.53 -2.05 -29.73
N GLU A 762 27.94 -2.93 -30.63
CA GLU A 762 29.34 -3.20 -30.95
C GLU A 762 29.58 -2.87 -32.45
N PRO A 763 30.73 -2.27 -32.82
CA PRO A 763 31.09 -2.10 -34.22
C PRO A 763 31.32 -3.48 -34.86
N TYR A 764 31.01 -3.63 -36.15
CA TYR A 764 31.46 -4.83 -36.85
C TYR A 764 33.01 -4.81 -36.96
N PRO A 765 33.69 -5.96 -36.85
CA PRO A 765 35.13 -6.03 -37.02
C PRO A 765 35.56 -5.65 -38.44
N LEU A 766 36.75 -5.06 -38.55
CA LEU A 766 37.41 -4.83 -39.84
C LEU A 766 38.07 -6.13 -40.31
N CYS A 767 38.13 -6.33 -41.62
CA CYS A 767 38.88 -7.43 -42.23
C CYS A 767 40.32 -6.96 -42.32
N GLU A 768 41.25 -7.75 -41.77
CA GLU A 768 42.64 -7.65 -42.19
C GLU A 768 42.72 -8.16 -43.63
N GLU A 769 42.69 -7.23 -44.59
CA GLU A 769 42.97 -7.58 -45.98
C GLU A 769 44.43 -8.01 -46.03
N VAL A 770 44.64 -9.33 -46.22
CA VAL A 770 45.97 -9.92 -46.39
C VAL A 770 46.67 -9.18 -47.53
N LYS A 771 47.59 -8.30 -47.17
CA LYS A 771 48.42 -7.61 -48.15
C LYS A 771 49.22 -8.68 -48.87
N ASN A 772 49.01 -8.81 -50.17
CA ASN A 772 49.90 -9.55 -51.04
C ASN A 772 51.28 -8.88 -50.94
N VAL A 773 52.15 -9.44 -50.10
CA VAL A 773 53.54 -9.00 -49.99
C VAL A 773 54.23 -9.37 -51.30
N THR A 774 54.77 -8.36 -51.97
CA THR A 774 55.43 -8.50 -53.26
C THR A 774 56.73 -9.31 -53.10
N ASP A 775 56.87 -10.35 -53.92
CA ASP A 775 58.10 -10.98 -54.39
C ASP A 775 59.31 -11.07 -53.41
N GLU A 776 59.42 -12.21 -52.71
CA GLU A 776 60.69 -12.92 -52.46
C GLU A 776 60.43 -14.41 -52.16
N PRO A 777 61.12 -15.38 -52.82
CA PRO A 777 60.85 -16.81 -52.65
C PRO A 777 61.85 -17.51 -51.72
N GLN A 778 61.42 -17.90 -50.51
CA GLN A 778 62.09 -18.96 -49.72
C GLN A 778 61.10 -19.98 -49.13
N PRO A 779 61.46 -21.29 -49.05
CA PRO A 779 60.48 -22.34 -48.81
C PRO A 779 60.44 -22.87 -47.36
N LEU A 780 59.44 -22.45 -46.59
CA LEU A 780 58.96 -23.20 -45.43
C LEU A 780 57.41 -23.22 -45.45
N PRO A 781 56.76 -24.30 -44.98
CA PRO A 781 55.30 -24.37 -44.96
C PRO A 781 54.74 -23.38 -43.94
N ALA A 782 54.10 -22.32 -44.42
CA ALA A 782 53.45 -21.34 -43.57
C ALA A 782 52.34 -22.00 -42.72
N PRO A 783 52.19 -21.64 -41.44
CA PRO A 783 50.98 -21.98 -40.67
C PRO A 783 49.74 -21.48 -41.40
N ALA A 784 48.65 -22.24 -41.34
CA ALA A 784 47.38 -21.82 -41.92
C ALA A 784 46.95 -20.46 -41.32
N PRO A 785 46.44 -19.52 -42.14
CA PRO A 785 46.03 -18.21 -41.64
C PRO A 785 44.93 -18.34 -40.56
N PRO A 786 44.87 -17.42 -39.59
CA PRO A 786 43.83 -17.44 -38.58
C PRO A 786 42.44 -17.36 -39.24
N PRO A 787 41.41 -18.01 -38.67
CA PRO A 787 40.08 -18.02 -39.26
C PRO A 787 39.48 -16.62 -39.26
N GLU A 788 39.36 -16.02 -40.45
CA GLU A 788 38.74 -14.70 -40.65
C GLU A 788 37.33 -14.66 -40.04
N ASP A 789 37.05 -13.67 -39.19
CA ASP A 789 35.73 -13.50 -38.59
C ASP A 789 34.66 -13.22 -39.68
N PRO A 790 33.65 -14.10 -39.86
CA PRO A 790 32.59 -13.88 -40.85
C PRO A 790 31.78 -12.60 -40.59
N LEU A 791 31.81 -12.03 -39.38
CA LEU A 791 31.17 -10.75 -39.07
C LEU A 791 31.75 -9.59 -39.88
N CYS A 792 33.03 -9.60 -40.25
CA CYS A 792 33.54 -8.57 -41.17
C CYS A 792 32.94 -8.71 -42.57
N LYS A 793 32.82 -9.93 -43.09
CA LYS A 793 32.25 -10.17 -44.42
C LYS A 793 30.79 -9.68 -44.48
N LEU A 794 30.07 -9.80 -43.37
CA LEU A 794 28.75 -9.17 -43.18
C LEU A 794 28.81 -7.63 -43.14
N LYS A 795 29.87 -6.99 -42.62
CA LYS A 795 30.00 -5.52 -42.64
C LYS A 795 30.03 -4.92 -44.05
N LYS A 796 30.65 -5.60 -45.01
CA LYS A 796 30.63 -5.19 -46.44
C LYS A 796 29.21 -5.20 -47.05
N LEU A 797 28.23 -5.83 -46.39
CA LEU A 797 26.80 -5.85 -46.75
C LEU A 797 25.92 -5.03 -45.79
N ALA A 798 26.40 -4.69 -44.59
CA ALA A 798 25.60 -4.07 -43.53
C ALA A 798 25.54 -2.53 -43.63
N LYS A 799 24.31 -2.01 -43.76
CA LYS A 799 23.98 -0.57 -43.86
C LYS A 799 24.42 0.29 -42.67
N HIS A 800 24.65 -0.31 -41.50
CA HIS A 800 25.06 0.38 -40.27
C HIS A 800 26.48 -0.01 -39.86
N GLU A 801 27.19 0.86 -39.15
CA GLU A 801 28.58 0.63 -38.71
C GLU A 801 28.65 -0.21 -37.42
N CYS A 802 27.62 -0.12 -36.58
CA CYS A 802 27.50 -0.88 -35.34
C CYS A 802 26.20 -1.68 -35.28
N HIS A 803 26.21 -2.77 -34.53
CA HIS A 803 25.07 -3.66 -34.32
C HIS A 803 24.73 -3.81 -32.83
N ILE A 804 23.45 -3.83 -32.48
CA ILE A 804 22.97 -4.09 -31.10
C ILE A 804 22.67 -5.60 -30.90
N LYS A 805 23.36 -6.45 -31.66
CA LYS A 805 23.10 -7.90 -31.81
C LYS A 805 23.37 -8.73 -30.55
N ARG A 806 24.17 -8.21 -29.62
CA ARG A 806 24.36 -8.75 -28.27
C ARG A 806 23.06 -8.92 -27.45
N PHE A 807 22.01 -8.19 -27.79
CA PHE A 807 20.68 -8.28 -27.16
C PHE A 807 19.67 -9.14 -27.92
N ASP A 808 20.09 -9.88 -28.96
CA ASP A 808 19.23 -10.89 -29.59
C ASP A 808 18.99 -12.07 -28.61
N ARG A 809 17.73 -12.28 -28.21
CA ARG A 809 17.26 -13.55 -27.66
C ARG A 809 16.73 -14.42 -28.80
N TYR A 810 17.24 -15.64 -28.91
CA TYR A 810 16.91 -16.58 -29.98
C TYR A 810 15.89 -17.61 -29.48
N LYS A 811 14.88 -17.92 -30.31
CA LYS A 811 14.09 -19.15 -30.19
C LYS A 811 14.53 -20.12 -31.28
N PHE A 812 14.63 -21.39 -30.91
CA PHE A 812 15.07 -22.46 -31.80
C PHE A 812 13.96 -23.48 -32.02
N GLU A 813 13.93 -24.09 -33.20
CA GLU A 813 13.29 -25.39 -33.42
C GLU A 813 14.37 -26.43 -33.69
N VAL A 814 14.37 -27.49 -32.90
CA VAL A 814 15.29 -28.63 -32.96
C VAL A 814 14.51 -29.83 -33.47
N THR A 815 15.00 -30.50 -34.51
CA THR A 815 14.39 -31.74 -35.01
C THR A 815 15.16 -32.93 -34.47
N MET A 816 14.47 -33.77 -33.69
CA MET A 816 14.99 -35.03 -33.16
C MET A 816 14.43 -36.20 -33.98
N GLY A 817 15.31 -37.09 -34.42
CA GLY A 817 14.97 -38.38 -35.00
C GLY A 817 14.93 -39.51 -33.95
N MET A 818 14.02 -40.46 -34.14
CA MET A 818 13.84 -41.58 -33.22
C MET A 818 15.04 -42.54 -33.26
N PRO A 819 15.57 -43.02 -32.11
CA PRO A 819 16.78 -43.84 -32.07
C PRO A 819 16.51 -45.34 -32.37
N LEU A 820 15.85 -45.64 -33.49
CA LEU A 820 15.52 -47.02 -33.90
C LEU A 820 16.63 -47.67 -34.73
N GLU A 821 17.44 -48.53 -34.10
CA GLU A 821 18.39 -49.40 -34.82
C GLU A 821 17.69 -50.62 -35.46
N ARG A 822 17.20 -50.47 -36.69
CA ARG A 822 16.87 -51.65 -37.51
C ARG A 822 18.15 -52.30 -38.05
N LYS A 823 18.61 -53.33 -37.34
CA LYS A 823 19.66 -54.24 -37.80
C LYS A 823 19.09 -55.15 -38.89
N THR A 824 19.54 -54.96 -40.13
CA THR A 824 19.19 -55.83 -41.27
C THR A 824 19.82 -57.21 -41.07
N LYS A 825 19.25 -58.27 -41.68
CA LYS A 825 19.83 -59.64 -41.63
C LYS A 825 21.31 -59.74 -42.10
N ASN A 826 21.81 -58.75 -42.83
CA ASN A 826 23.20 -58.67 -43.31
C ASN A 826 24.09 -57.74 -42.46
N GLY A 827 23.65 -57.36 -41.25
CA GLY A 827 24.43 -56.51 -40.32
C GLY A 827 24.45 -55.01 -40.65
N THR A 828 24.04 -54.61 -41.85
CA THR A 828 23.87 -53.20 -42.21
C THR A 828 22.75 -52.56 -41.39
N ILE A 829 23.06 -51.40 -40.79
CA ILE A 829 22.07 -50.52 -40.16
C ILE A 829 21.42 -49.70 -41.28
N ILE A 830 20.09 -49.74 -41.35
CA ILE A 830 19.32 -48.83 -42.21
C ILE A 830 18.55 -47.89 -41.28
N GLU A 831 18.88 -46.60 -41.34
CA GLU A 831 18.14 -45.57 -40.62
C GLU A 831 16.79 -45.35 -41.32
N ASP A 832 15.71 -45.41 -40.54
CA ASP A 832 14.33 -45.37 -41.03
C ASP A 832 13.91 -43.89 -41.20
N GLU A 833 14.42 -43.23 -42.25
CA GLU A 833 14.26 -41.79 -42.60
C GLU A 833 12.82 -41.34 -42.96
N ASP A 834 11.82 -42.02 -42.39
CA ASP A 834 10.43 -41.58 -42.29
C ASP A 834 10.37 -40.32 -41.39
N ALA A 835 10.62 -39.15 -41.96
CA ALA A 835 10.62 -37.88 -41.23
C ALA A 835 9.30 -37.59 -40.49
N THR A 836 8.19 -38.26 -40.84
CA THR A 836 6.91 -38.22 -40.10
C THR A 836 6.95 -38.87 -38.71
N LYS A 837 8.07 -39.51 -38.32
CA LYS A 837 8.36 -39.99 -36.96
C LYS A 837 9.21 -39.00 -36.15
N ASP A 838 9.78 -37.97 -36.79
CA ASP A 838 10.61 -36.98 -36.12
C ASP A 838 9.76 -36.05 -35.25
N ILE A 839 10.34 -35.58 -34.15
CA ILE A 839 9.71 -34.62 -33.23
C ILE A 839 10.38 -33.26 -33.37
N VAL A 840 9.59 -32.20 -33.35
CA VAL A 840 10.08 -30.81 -33.32
C VAL A 840 10.00 -30.29 -31.90
N LEU A 841 11.13 -29.82 -31.37
CA LEU A 841 11.24 -29.25 -30.03
C LEU A 841 11.54 -27.75 -30.13
N ARG A 842 10.69 -26.92 -29.53
CA ARG A 842 10.92 -25.49 -29.37
C ARG A 842 11.77 -25.24 -28.12
N ALA A 843 12.91 -24.59 -28.32
CA ALA A 843 13.88 -24.30 -27.27
C ALA A 843 14.09 -22.79 -27.11
N SER A 844 14.19 -22.35 -25.86
CA SER A 844 14.48 -20.97 -25.49
C SER A 844 15.97 -20.62 -25.68
N ASN A 845 16.30 -19.34 -25.43
CA ASN A 845 17.65 -18.83 -25.60
C ASN A 845 18.68 -19.43 -24.61
N GLU A 846 18.26 -19.98 -23.47
CA GLU A 846 19.16 -20.65 -22.50
C GLU A 846 19.95 -21.79 -23.17
N PHE A 847 19.28 -22.59 -23.99
CA PHE A 847 19.86 -23.75 -24.67
C PHE A 847 20.81 -23.40 -25.82
N LYS A 848 20.96 -22.11 -26.17
CA LYS A 848 21.83 -21.62 -27.27
C LYS A 848 23.25 -22.17 -27.20
N SER A 849 23.82 -22.28 -25.99
CA SER A 849 25.19 -22.73 -25.76
C SER A 849 25.39 -24.22 -26.08
N MET A 850 24.39 -25.07 -25.86
CA MET A 850 24.44 -26.48 -26.25
C MET A 850 24.07 -26.65 -27.73
N LEU A 851 22.92 -26.09 -28.14
CA LEU A 851 22.33 -26.34 -29.46
C LEU A 851 23.20 -25.89 -30.64
N LEU A 852 24.04 -24.85 -30.48
CA LEU A 852 24.94 -24.39 -31.54
C LEU A 852 26.18 -25.28 -31.74
N TYR A 853 26.46 -26.23 -30.83
CA TYR A 853 27.60 -27.15 -30.94
C TYR A 853 27.20 -28.63 -31.06
N LEU A 854 25.89 -28.95 -31.07
CA LEU A 854 25.40 -30.30 -31.39
C LEU A 854 25.65 -30.64 -32.86
N LYS A 855 26.14 -31.85 -33.11
CA LYS A 855 26.40 -32.39 -34.46
C LYS A 855 25.27 -33.33 -34.88
N THR A 856 24.92 -33.32 -36.16
CA THR A 856 23.94 -34.28 -36.73
C THR A 856 24.35 -35.72 -36.40
N GLY A 857 23.40 -36.52 -35.90
CA GLY A 857 23.61 -37.88 -35.44
C GLY A 857 23.95 -38.03 -33.95
N SER A 858 24.28 -36.95 -33.22
CA SER A 858 24.55 -37.01 -31.78
C SER A 858 23.37 -37.57 -30.99
N LEU A 859 23.63 -38.50 -30.06
CA LEU A 859 22.62 -39.05 -29.15
C LEU A 859 22.42 -38.11 -27.95
N VAL A 860 21.17 -37.68 -27.76
CA VAL A 860 20.76 -36.67 -26.79
C VAL A 860 19.57 -37.18 -25.99
N GLU A 861 19.61 -37.06 -24.67
CA GLU A 861 18.42 -37.13 -23.81
C GLU A 861 17.77 -35.75 -23.73
N PHE A 862 16.45 -35.68 -23.88
CA PHE A 862 15.67 -34.47 -23.68
C PHE A 862 14.44 -34.75 -22.81
N SER A 863 14.00 -33.75 -22.04
CA SER A 863 12.70 -33.78 -21.37
C SER A 863 11.77 -32.71 -21.94
N THR A 864 10.50 -33.07 -22.05
CA THR A 864 9.45 -32.22 -22.60
C THR A 864 8.12 -32.50 -21.90
N ILE A 865 7.13 -31.63 -22.09
CA ILE A 865 5.74 -31.87 -21.68
C ILE A 865 4.92 -32.00 -22.95
N LEU A 866 4.05 -33.01 -22.99
CA LEU A 866 3.11 -33.22 -24.08
C LEU A 866 1.99 -32.17 -23.96
N GLU A 867 2.06 -31.12 -24.77
CA GLU A 867 1.09 -30.01 -24.82
C GLU A 867 0.69 -29.71 -26.27
N GLY A 868 -0.55 -29.25 -26.48
CA GLY A 868 -1.06 -28.82 -27.78
C GLY A 868 -1.61 -29.94 -28.65
N HIS A 869 -1.43 -29.85 -29.97
CA HIS A 869 -2.04 -30.79 -30.93
C HIS A 869 -1.30 -32.13 -31.02
N LEU A 870 -1.38 -32.91 -29.93
CA LEU A 870 -0.86 -34.27 -29.81
C LEU A 870 -1.40 -35.16 -30.95
N GLY A 871 -0.56 -36.05 -31.48
CA GLY A 871 -0.91 -36.88 -32.65
C GLY A 871 -1.07 -36.12 -33.97
N SER A 872 -0.50 -34.91 -34.11
CA SER A 872 -0.37 -34.22 -35.40
C SER A 872 0.83 -34.71 -36.22
N LYS A 873 0.88 -34.37 -37.53
CA LYS A 873 1.95 -34.81 -38.45
C LYS A 873 3.36 -34.37 -38.04
N TRP A 874 3.44 -33.23 -37.35
CA TRP A 874 4.67 -32.62 -36.85
C TRP A 874 4.38 -32.10 -35.44
N PRO A 875 4.44 -32.94 -34.39
CA PRO A 875 4.22 -32.48 -33.03
C PRO A 875 5.32 -31.50 -32.64
N VAL A 876 4.92 -30.34 -32.14
CA VAL A 876 5.81 -29.27 -31.70
C VAL A 876 5.69 -29.13 -30.19
N PHE A 877 6.66 -29.63 -29.44
CA PHE A 877 6.67 -29.57 -27.97
C PHE A 877 7.68 -28.54 -27.45
N GLU A 878 7.61 -28.15 -26.17
CA GLU A 878 8.60 -27.27 -25.56
C GLU A 878 9.73 -28.07 -24.88
N LEU A 879 10.99 -27.72 -25.17
CA LEU A 879 12.16 -28.30 -24.53
C LEU A 879 12.27 -27.80 -23.08
N LYS A 880 12.20 -28.73 -22.11
CA LYS A 880 12.32 -28.41 -20.67
C LYS A 880 13.71 -28.73 -20.12
N ALA A 881 14.39 -29.76 -20.64
CA ALA A 881 15.80 -30.03 -20.36
C ALA A 881 16.46 -30.81 -21.50
N ILE A 882 17.80 -30.74 -21.57
CA ILE A 882 18.61 -31.41 -22.59
C ILE A 882 19.98 -31.82 -22.01
N HIS A 883 20.43 -33.02 -22.37
CA HIS A 883 21.72 -33.58 -21.94
C HIS A 883 22.28 -34.46 -23.07
N CYS A 884 23.51 -34.22 -23.51
CA CYS A 884 24.11 -35.03 -24.57
C CYS A 884 24.81 -36.27 -24.02
N MET A 885 24.42 -37.45 -24.51
CA MET A 885 25.00 -38.75 -24.12
C MET A 885 26.22 -39.13 -24.98
N SER A 886 26.29 -38.64 -26.22
CA SER A 886 27.32 -39.00 -27.19
C SER A 886 27.72 -37.81 -28.07
N CYS A 887 28.31 -36.79 -27.43
CA CYS A 887 28.85 -35.60 -28.09
C CYS A 887 30.38 -35.58 -28.01
N GLY A 888 31.04 -35.77 -29.15
CA GLY A 888 32.51 -35.67 -29.28
C GLY A 888 33.00 -34.23 -29.49
N ASP A 889 32.61 -33.28 -28.62
CA ASP A 889 33.09 -31.90 -28.69
C ASP A 889 33.32 -31.29 -27.30
N ALA A 890 34.57 -30.92 -27.00
CA ALA A 890 35.00 -30.49 -25.67
C ALA A 890 34.53 -29.08 -25.27
N ARG A 891 33.73 -28.42 -26.11
CA ARG A 891 33.12 -27.09 -25.85
C ARG A 891 31.69 -27.18 -25.31
N LEU A 892 31.11 -28.36 -25.27
CA LEU A 892 29.79 -28.59 -24.70
C LEU A 892 29.88 -28.74 -23.16
N PRO A 893 28.99 -28.10 -22.39
CA PRO A 893 28.91 -28.36 -20.95
C PRO A 893 28.47 -29.81 -20.71
N SER A 894 29.16 -30.51 -19.81
CA SER A 894 28.83 -31.87 -19.40
C SER A 894 27.55 -31.94 -18.56
N SER A 895 27.17 -30.84 -17.90
CA SER A 895 25.95 -30.73 -17.13
C SER A 895 24.69 -30.70 -18.02
N ARG A 896 23.63 -31.32 -17.52
CA ARG A 896 22.27 -31.23 -18.08
C ARG A 896 21.79 -29.79 -18.00
N GLN A 897 21.36 -29.24 -19.14
CA GLN A 897 20.74 -27.92 -19.18
C GLN A 897 19.24 -28.03 -18.96
N TYR A 898 18.68 -27.10 -18.19
CA TYR A 898 17.26 -27.00 -17.87
C TYR A 898 16.72 -25.64 -18.31
N LYS A 899 15.45 -25.59 -18.67
CA LYS A 899 14.70 -24.35 -18.86
C LYS A 899 14.43 -23.71 -17.50
N ILE A 900 14.66 -22.42 -17.37
CA ILE A 900 14.38 -21.66 -16.14
C ILE A 900 12.86 -21.43 -16.04
N GLU A 901 12.20 -22.16 -15.14
CA GLU A 901 10.76 -22.00 -14.87
C GLU A 901 10.54 -21.45 -13.45
N HIS A 902 9.92 -20.26 -13.34
CA HIS A 902 9.64 -19.64 -12.05
C HIS A 902 8.52 -20.40 -11.32
N ALA A 903 8.90 -21.15 -10.28
CA ALA A 903 7.99 -21.94 -9.44
C ALA A 903 7.16 -21.04 -8.49
N TRP A 904 6.22 -20.27 -9.05
CA TRP A 904 5.35 -19.32 -8.33
C TRP A 904 4.72 -19.88 -7.06
N ARG A 905 4.28 -21.14 -7.09
CA ARG A 905 3.71 -21.84 -5.93
C ARG A 905 4.72 -21.97 -4.78
N ARG A 906 5.98 -22.30 -5.07
CA ARG A 906 7.09 -22.39 -4.09
C ARG A 906 7.37 -21.01 -3.48
N THR A 907 7.37 -19.94 -4.29
CA THR A 907 7.54 -18.55 -3.83
C THR A 907 6.37 -18.06 -2.97
N ALA A 908 5.13 -18.41 -3.32
CA ALA A 908 3.96 -18.08 -2.51
C ALA A 908 3.94 -18.87 -1.18
N GLN A 909 4.35 -20.13 -1.21
CA GLN A 909 4.50 -20.97 -0.03
C GLN A 909 5.60 -20.45 0.92
N SER A 910 6.76 -20.04 0.41
CA SER A 910 7.81 -19.45 1.25
C SER A 910 7.42 -18.07 1.82
N ALA A 911 6.62 -17.28 1.09
CA ALA A 911 6.04 -16.04 1.61
C ALA A 911 4.99 -16.27 2.72
N LEU A 912 4.18 -17.33 2.60
CA LEU A 912 3.24 -17.76 3.64
C LEU A 912 3.96 -18.31 4.88
N GLN A 913 5.00 -19.11 4.69
CA GLN A 913 5.86 -19.63 5.77
C GLN A 913 6.53 -18.48 6.52
N PHE A 914 7.24 -17.60 5.82
CA PHE A 914 7.86 -16.41 6.40
C PHE A 914 6.84 -15.49 7.10
N GLY A 915 5.65 -15.33 6.52
CA GLY A 915 4.58 -14.52 7.10
C GLY A 915 3.97 -15.12 8.37
N PHE A 916 3.94 -16.45 8.50
CA PHE A 916 3.57 -17.13 9.75
C PHE A 916 4.69 -16.99 10.79
N ASP A 917 5.92 -17.32 10.40
CA ASP A 917 7.09 -17.30 11.28
C ASP A 917 7.33 -15.89 11.84
N PHE A 918 7.13 -14.82 11.07
CA PHE A 918 7.25 -13.44 11.53
C PHE A 918 6.37 -13.11 12.76
N PHE A 919 5.20 -13.75 12.92
CA PHE A 919 4.30 -13.50 14.05
C PHE A 919 4.36 -14.57 15.15
N PHE A 920 4.90 -15.76 14.88
CA PHE A 920 4.84 -16.89 15.81
C PHE A 920 6.19 -17.55 16.14
N ASN A 921 7.23 -17.42 15.32
CA ASN A 921 8.58 -17.88 15.67
C ASN A 921 9.10 -17.01 16.84
N PRO A 922 9.76 -17.57 17.87
CA PRO A 922 10.23 -18.95 18.07
C PRO A 922 9.28 -19.87 18.85
N PHE A 923 8.01 -19.49 19.05
CA PHE A 923 7.01 -20.34 19.70
C PHE A 923 6.48 -21.42 18.75
N LEU A 924 6.01 -21.04 17.56
CA LEU A 924 5.60 -21.95 16.48
C LEU A 924 6.33 -21.58 15.19
N THR A 925 6.69 -22.58 14.39
CA THR A 925 7.23 -22.41 13.04
C THR A 925 6.39 -23.18 12.02
N ALA A 926 6.16 -22.59 10.85
CA ALA A 926 5.50 -23.28 9.75
C ALA A 926 6.46 -24.27 9.07
N GLN A 927 6.04 -25.52 8.97
CA GLN A 927 6.72 -26.60 8.23
C GLN A 927 5.89 -26.96 7.01
N LEU A 928 5.93 -26.14 5.95
CA LEU A 928 5.37 -26.55 4.67
C LEU A 928 6.32 -27.55 4.02
N GLU A 929 5.88 -28.80 3.84
CA GLU A 929 6.70 -29.85 3.23
C GLU A 929 7.25 -29.45 1.86
N GLN A 930 8.58 -29.55 1.71
CA GLN A 930 9.22 -29.64 0.42
C GLN A 930 8.96 -31.03 -0.18
N HIS A 931 7.91 -31.16 -1.00
CA HIS A 931 7.81 -32.30 -1.90
C HIS A 931 9.07 -32.38 -2.79
N SER A 932 9.70 -33.55 -2.81
CA SER A 932 11.09 -33.72 -3.24
C SER A 932 11.24 -33.84 -4.76
N GLU A 933 11.29 -32.71 -5.46
CA GLU A 933 11.97 -32.58 -6.76
C GLU A 933 13.36 -31.91 -6.62
N THR A 934 14.02 -32.06 -5.46
CA THR A 934 15.32 -31.39 -5.15
C THR A 934 16.34 -32.34 -4.50
N GLU A 935 16.38 -33.60 -4.92
CA GLU A 935 17.64 -34.37 -4.89
C GLU A 935 18.30 -34.22 -6.27
N VAL A 936 19.52 -33.64 -6.31
CA VAL A 936 20.48 -33.40 -7.44
C VAL A 936 21.01 -31.94 -7.47
N GLU A 937 20.25 -30.93 -7.02
CA GLU A 937 20.65 -29.50 -7.21
C GLU A 937 21.78 -28.97 -6.31
N THR A 938 22.30 -29.73 -5.35
CA THR A 938 23.41 -29.30 -4.46
C THR A 938 24.51 -30.36 -4.38
N GLY A 939 25.43 -30.34 -5.35
CA GLY A 939 26.45 -31.40 -5.47
C GLY A 939 27.61 -31.16 -6.44
N THR A 940 27.95 -29.92 -6.79
CA THR A 940 29.25 -29.56 -7.44
C THR A 940 29.41 -28.03 -7.49
N HIS A 941 29.96 -27.43 -6.43
CA HIS A 941 30.50 -26.05 -6.54
C HIS A 941 31.63 -25.71 -5.56
N GLU A 942 32.34 -26.72 -5.03
CA GLU A 942 33.55 -26.53 -4.22
C GLU A 942 34.49 -27.75 -4.39
N GLU A 943 35.30 -27.72 -5.44
CA GLU A 943 36.64 -28.34 -5.60
C GLU A 943 37.11 -28.10 -7.06
N GLY A 944 38.20 -27.35 -7.24
CA GLY A 944 38.69 -26.87 -8.55
C GLY A 944 39.41 -25.53 -8.46
#